data_AF-A0A2G6N7V0-F1
#
_entry.id   AF-A0A2G6N7V0-F1
#
_cell.length_a   1.000
_cell.length_b   1.000
_cell.length_c   1.000
_cell.angle_alpha   90.00
_cell.angle_beta   90.00
_cell.angle_gamma   90.00
#
_symmetry.space_group_name_H-M   'P 1'
#
loop_
_entity.id
_entity.type
_entity.pdbx_description
1 polymer ?
#
loop_
_entity_poly.entity_id
_entity_poly.type
_entity_poly.pdbx_seq_one_letter_code
_entity_poly.pdbx_strand_id
1 'polypeptide(L)'
;MEGLDVIAKLVKEKTLRSLPAIKKALQKEVDDATFGKIVTVCGGDMELAARIKPFAHLLRIDAWGDFIVYRAHSFAVTLGADRRETGTHYTPKSLTESIVETTLEPVAYLGPAEGKPRDEWQLKSSAELLELKICDPAMGSGAFLVQVCRWLSERLVEAWGKEQAQGLFVTVDGETIQPSSLSLHPSGEPMPDSLDERLLIARRLVAEKCLYGVDLNPLAVELAKLSIWLITLAKGRPFGFLDHNLRSGDSLLGLHKLEQLTKFSLHPEKKQTISMFASNIEAAVKDALSLRKQLRETPIRDIRDIQCMERLDQEARQKLEHIEHIADAMIGNALAFSGNQPELDTAMGNLSTWAADYLEDNNETRRKIIAKGRELLDIDLPAGKPPRKPFHWALEFPEVFERGGFDGIVGNPPFLGGHRISGPFGTAYRQYLVDCIADGQRGSADLVAYFFVQAFNILTKKGSFGFLAVNTIAEGETRQVGLENLLTKKTAIYCAYPNARWPGKAAVIISRVHLYKGTWKGKFTLEDKRVDHISAFLTSHEEWSPEALISNKGKSFQGSLILGMGFTLPEKKAYEFIQQNPDNEKVLFPFLNGEDLNSSATQSPSRWVINFWDWSEKKSSTYKEPYLHIKAHVYPDRLEKSRQKSYSKIMNMWWLYWRHRPDLYHTIGRGNLFEKHPFGWVEKKPMDRVLVTARVSKYFSISWQPTNIVFSDATVVISTDSDAEAALLTSAFHNEWAWRNASKMKRDLRYTPTDCFETFPFPEKIRDNEALSRLGQLFFNLRQQYMIENSVGLTEFYNRFHSIDCKEDSIEETRETMCLIDEAIALAYGWGDLKLDHNIYEVSYLPVTDRNRFTISDQARSEIIVRLSKLNHERYEEEVSQGLHDKKKTSTPRKKKTSPAKDDGNMDLFNFMNASSKGSK
;
A
#
# COMPACT_ATOMS: atom_id res chain seq x y z
N MET A 1 12.72 -31.45 -40.30
CA MET A 1 12.01 -30.17 -40.56
C MET A 1 11.23 -29.67 -39.35
N GLU A 2 10.62 -30.54 -38.53
CA GLU A 2 9.83 -30.12 -37.34
C GLU A 2 10.60 -29.30 -36.29
N GLY A 3 11.89 -29.57 -36.05
CA GLY A 3 12.69 -28.84 -35.05
C GLY A 3 12.99 -27.38 -35.41
N LEU A 4 13.18 -27.06 -36.69
CA LEU A 4 13.50 -25.68 -37.13
C LEU A 4 12.30 -24.74 -37.03
N ASP A 5 11.09 -25.24 -37.31
CA ASP A 5 9.86 -24.44 -37.16
C ASP A 5 9.52 -24.18 -35.69
N VAL A 6 9.77 -25.15 -34.80
CA VAL A 6 9.64 -24.97 -33.34
C VAL A 6 10.63 -23.91 -32.83
N ILE A 7 11.90 -23.99 -33.23
CA ILE A 7 12.92 -22.99 -32.86
C ILE A 7 12.55 -21.60 -33.41
N ALA A 8 12.12 -21.52 -34.67
CA ALA A 8 11.72 -20.24 -35.27
C ALA A 8 10.52 -19.60 -34.56
N LYS A 9 9.56 -20.40 -34.12
CA LYS A 9 8.42 -19.93 -33.32
C LYS A 9 8.86 -19.44 -31.93
N LEU A 10 9.72 -20.19 -31.24
CA LEU A 10 10.25 -19.81 -29.93
C LEU A 10 11.06 -18.51 -29.99
N VAL A 11 11.93 -18.36 -31.01
CA VAL A 11 12.73 -17.15 -31.23
C VAL A 11 11.83 -15.96 -31.60
N LYS A 12 10.76 -16.16 -32.38
CA LYS A 12 9.76 -15.11 -32.68
C LYS A 12 9.09 -14.61 -31.40
N GLU A 13 8.63 -15.52 -30.55
CA GLU A 13 7.96 -15.18 -29.29
C GLU A 13 8.88 -14.39 -28.33
N LYS A 14 10.17 -14.72 -28.31
CA LYS A 14 11.14 -14.08 -27.40
C LYS A 14 11.79 -12.80 -27.94
N THR A 15 11.93 -12.66 -29.26
CA THR A 15 12.66 -11.53 -29.88
C THR A 15 11.79 -10.56 -30.66
N LEU A 16 10.53 -10.92 -30.93
CA LEU A 16 9.59 -10.19 -31.78
C LEU A 16 10.07 -9.96 -33.23
N ARG A 17 11.16 -10.61 -33.66
CA ARG A 17 11.63 -10.58 -35.07
C ARG A 17 10.65 -11.35 -35.96
N SER A 18 10.52 -10.92 -37.22
CA SER A 18 9.64 -11.58 -38.19
C SER A 18 10.12 -13.00 -38.54
N LEU A 19 9.18 -13.93 -38.73
CA LEU A 19 9.46 -15.32 -39.12
C LEU A 19 10.36 -15.44 -40.37
N PRO A 20 10.15 -14.65 -41.44
CA PRO A 20 11.03 -14.69 -42.60
C PRO A 20 12.48 -14.29 -42.28
N ALA A 21 12.68 -13.30 -41.41
CA ALA A 21 14.02 -12.85 -41.02
C ALA A 21 14.76 -13.91 -40.18
N ILE A 22 14.06 -14.63 -39.30
CA ILE A 22 14.63 -15.71 -38.49
C ILE A 22 15.00 -16.90 -39.38
N LYS A 23 14.12 -17.31 -40.30
CA LYS A 23 14.41 -18.40 -41.25
C LYS A 23 15.60 -18.08 -42.15
N LYS A 24 15.68 -16.83 -42.66
CA LYS A 24 16.84 -16.36 -43.44
C LYS A 24 18.14 -16.39 -42.64
N ALA A 25 18.10 -16.05 -41.35
CA ALA A 25 19.29 -16.09 -40.49
C ALA A 25 19.77 -17.52 -40.21
N LEU A 26 18.85 -18.48 -40.02
CA LEU A 26 19.18 -19.91 -39.80
C LEU A 26 19.71 -20.60 -41.06
N GLN A 27 19.34 -20.13 -42.24
CA GLN A 27 19.82 -20.67 -43.53
C GLN A 27 21.14 -20.05 -44.00
N LYS A 28 21.61 -18.99 -43.35
CA LYS A 28 22.82 -18.29 -43.75
C LYS A 28 24.04 -19.09 -43.30
N GLU A 29 24.92 -19.41 -44.25
CA GLU A 29 26.18 -20.11 -43.96
C GLU A 29 27.07 -19.31 -43.00
N VAL A 30 27.86 -20.04 -42.23
CA VAL A 30 28.81 -19.49 -41.25
C VAL A 30 30.21 -19.72 -41.79
N ASP A 31 30.88 -18.62 -42.14
CA ASP A 31 32.26 -18.64 -42.61
C ASP A 31 33.25 -19.02 -41.49
N ASP A 32 34.47 -19.39 -41.88
CA ASP A 32 35.50 -19.86 -40.95
C ASP A 32 35.96 -18.78 -39.97
N ALA A 33 35.89 -17.50 -40.37
CA ALA A 33 36.20 -16.37 -39.49
C ALA A 33 35.17 -16.23 -38.35
N THR A 34 33.88 -16.32 -38.68
CA THR A 34 32.78 -16.28 -37.71
C THR A 34 32.82 -17.51 -36.81
N PHE A 35 33.11 -18.69 -37.38
CA PHE A 35 33.25 -19.91 -36.59
C PHE A 35 34.45 -19.83 -35.64
N GLY A 36 35.58 -19.25 -36.08
CA GLY A 36 36.73 -18.97 -35.21
C GLY A 36 36.37 -18.11 -34.00
N LYS A 37 35.58 -17.05 -34.19
CA LYS A 37 35.06 -16.23 -33.07
C LYS A 37 34.20 -17.03 -32.10
N ILE A 38 33.36 -17.93 -32.61
CA ILE A 38 32.53 -18.81 -31.76
C ILE A 38 33.41 -19.72 -30.91
N VAL A 39 34.46 -20.31 -31.49
CA VAL A 39 35.42 -21.16 -30.77
C VAL A 39 36.11 -20.36 -29.65
N THR A 40 36.52 -19.13 -29.91
CA THR A 40 37.14 -18.24 -28.92
C THR A 40 36.19 -17.98 -27.74
N VAL A 41 34.95 -17.58 -27.98
CA VAL A 41 34.00 -17.28 -26.88
C VAL A 41 33.56 -18.54 -26.13
N CYS A 42 33.61 -19.72 -26.76
CA CYS A 42 33.42 -21.02 -26.11
C CYS A 42 34.64 -21.47 -25.29
N GLY A 43 35.77 -20.74 -25.32
CA GLY A 43 36.98 -21.08 -24.57
C GLY A 43 37.77 -22.24 -25.18
N GLY A 44 37.67 -22.43 -26.49
CA GLY A 44 38.33 -23.55 -27.19
C GLY A 44 37.53 -24.86 -27.21
N ASP A 45 36.34 -24.89 -26.61
CA ASP A 45 35.45 -26.06 -26.66
C ASP A 45 34.84 -26.23 -28.07
N MET A 46 35.40 -27.17 -28.82
CA MET A 46 35.02 -27.45 -30.21
C MET A 46 33.65 -28.14 -30.34
N GLU A 47 33.23 -28.93 -29.35
CA GLU A 47 31.91 -29.57 -29.36
C GLU A 47 30.81 -28.53 -29.12
N LEU A 48 31.02 -27.65 -28.14
CA LEU A 48 30.11 -26.54 -27.88
C LEU A 48 30.04 -25.58 -29.07
N ALA A 49 31.19 -25.23 -29.66
CA ALA A 49 31.24 -24.37 -30.84
C ALA A 49 30.51 -24.99 -32.03
N ALA A 50 30.70 -26.28 -32.31
CA ALA A 50 30.00 -27.00 -33.38
C ALA A 50 28.47 -27.02 -33.14
N ARG A 51 28.04 -27.18 -31.89
CA ARG A 51 26.61 -27.15 -31.51
C ARG A 51 25.98 -25.76 -31.68
N ILE A 52 26.76 -24.70 -31.46
CA ILE A 52 26.31 -23.31 -31.58
C ILE A 52 26.35 -22.81 -33.03
N LYS A 53 27.23 -23.36 -33.88
CA LYS A 53 27.45 -22.93 -35.28
C LYS A 53 26.16 -22.64 -36.05
N PRO A 54 25.11 -23.49 -36.04
CA PRO A 54 23.87 -23.24 -36.80
C PRO A 54 23.10 -21.97 -36.38
N PHE A 55 23.40 -21.41 -35.20
CA PHE A 55 22.70 -20.25 -34.62
C PHE A 55 23.54 -18.96 -34.65
N ALA A 56 24.73 -18.97 -35.27
CA ALA A 56 25.67 -17.86 -35.26
C ALA A 56 25.03 -16.49 -35.58
N HIS A 57 24.20 -16.43 -36.63
CA HIS A 57 23.54 -15.19 -37.08
C HIS A 57 22.32 -14.77 -36.23
N LEU A 58 22.02 -15.53 -35.17
CA LEU A 58 21.00 -15.20 -34.17
C LEU A 58 21.61 -14.86 -32.80
N LEU A 59 22.91 -15.08 -32.60
CA LEU A 59 23.59 -14.74 -31.37
C LEU A 59 23.67 -13.22 -31.19
N ARG A 60 23.61 -12.78 -29.93
CA ARG A 60 23.90 -11.39 -29.58
C ARG A 60 25.41 -11.17 -29.60
N ILE A 61 25.79 -9.97 -29.99
CA ILE A 61 27.14 -9.45 -29.84
C ILE A 61 27.19 -8.49 -28.65
N ASP A 62 28.34 -8.44 -27.97
CA ASP A 62 28.61 -7.46 -26.92
C ASP A 62 29.05 -6.10 -27.51
N ALA A 63 29.44 -5.17 -26.64
CA ALA A 63 29.89 -3.83 -27.03
C ALA A 63 31.21 -3.84 -27.85
N TRP A 64 31.95 -4.94 -27.84
CA TRP A 64 33.21 -5.14 -28.54
C TRP A 64 33.04 -5.93 -29.84
N GLY A 65 31.82 -6.40 -30.12
CA GLY A 65 31.49 -7.11 -31.35
C GLY A 65 31.71 -8.63 -31.27
N ASP A 66 31.90 -9.18 -30.07
CA ASP A 66 32.08 -10.62 -29.83
C ASP A 66 30.77 -11.30 -29.43
N PHE A 67 30.64 -12.58 -29.75
CA PHE A 67 29.43 -13.36 -29.45
C PHE A 67 29.25 -13.60 -27.94
N ILE A 68 28.04 -13.37 -27.44
CA ILE A 68 27.70 -13.64 -26.05
C ILE A 68 27.30 -15.11 -25.91
N VAL A 69 28.17 -15.92 -25.30
CA VAL A 69 27.93 -17.35 -24.98
C VAL A 69 28.19 -17.58 -23.50
N TYR A 70 27.16 -17.99 -22.76
CA TYR A 70 27.29 -18.39 -21.36
C TYR A 70 27.65 -19.88 -21.29
N ARG A 71 28.82 -20.21 -20.73
CA ARG A 71 29.29 -21.60 -20.60
C ARG A 71 28.64 -22.26 -19.39
N ALA A 72 28.74 -23.59 -19.30
CA ALA A 72 28.34 -24.30 -18.09
C ALA A 72 29.04 -23.69 -16.87
N HIS A 73 28.31 -23.54 -15.76
CA HIS A 73 28.78 -22.88 -14.53
C HIS A 73 29.10 -21.38 -14.64
N SER A 74 28.69 -20.70 -15.72
CA SER A 74 28.76 -19.23 -15.82
C SER A 74 27.52 -18.57 -15.20
N PHE A 75 27.72 -17.43 -14.54
CA PHE A 75 26.63 -16.59 -14.06
C PHE A 75 26.29 -15.51 -15.09
N ALA A 76 25.01 -15.44 -15.50
CA ALA A 76 24.50 -14.46 -16.43
C ALA A 76 23.56 -13.48 -15.70
N VAL A 77 23.96 -12.22 -15.56
CA VAL A 77 23.08 -11.17 -15.02
C VAL A 77 22.26 -10.60 -16.17
N THR A 78 20.96 -10.90 -16.21
CA THR A 78 20.05 -10.41 -17.25
C THR A 78 19.07 -9.38 -16.68
N LEU A 79 18.68 -8.40 -17.52
CA LEU A 79 17.60 -7.48 -17.18
C LEU A 79 16.27 -8.25 -17.28
N GLY A 80 15.81 -8.83 -16.17
CA GLY A 80 14.59 -9.64 -16.13
C GLY A 80 13.29 -8.87 -16.44
N ALA A 81 12.32 -9.58 -17.01
CA ALA A 81 10.97 -9.08 -17.34
C ALA A 81 10.04 -8.96 -16.11
N ASP A 82 10.42 -9.49 -14.94
CA ASP A 82 9.61 -9.57 -13.72
C ASP A 82 9.59 -8.28 -12.86
N ARG A 83 10.03 -7.15 -13.43
CA ARG A 83 10.16 -5.86 -12.71
C ARG A 83 8.83 -5.31 -12.19
N ARG A 84 7.72 -5.63 -12.87
CA ARG A 84 6.38 -5.17 -12.50
C ARG A 84 5.80 -5.90 -11.29
N GLU A 85 6.24 -7.13 -11.04
CA GLU A 85 5.79 -7.92 -9.88
C GLU A 85 6.66 -7.71 -8.64
N THR A 86 7.92 -7.31 -8.83
CA THR A 86 8.89 -7.10 -7.73
C THR A 86 9.08 -5.63 -7.33
N GLY A 87 8.56 -4.66 -8.09
CA GLY A 87 8.74 -3.23 -7.81
C GLY A 87 10.18 -2.71 -7.99
N THR A 88 11.08 -3.50 -8.57
CA THR A 88 12.52 -3.21 -8.67
C THR A 88 12.83 -2.21 -9.79
N HIS A 89 12.76 -0.91 -9.49
CA HIS A 89 13.27 0.16 -10.35
C HIS A 89 14.60 0.70 -9.82
N TYR A 90 15.61 0.81 -10.69
CA TYR A 90 16.88 1.46 -10.32
C TYR A 90 16.64 2.96 -10.07
N THR A 91 16.96 3.43 -8.86
CA THR A 91 16.75 4.83 -8.46
C THR A 91 17.78 5.74 -9.13
N PRO A 92 17.35 6.77 -9.91
CA PRO A 92 18.24 7.76 -10.50
C PRO A 92 19.13 8.47 -9.47
N LYS A 93 20.36 8.80 -9.88
CA LYS A 93 21.35 9.48 -9.03
C LYS A 93 20.84 10.79 -8.43
N SER A 94 20.15 11.60 -9.23
CA SER A 94 19.58 12.89 -8.77
C SER A 94 18.57 12.72 -7.63
N LEU A 95 17.77 11.64 -7.65
CA LEU A 95 16.84 11.34 -6.57
C LEU A 95 17.58 10.85 -5.32
N THR A 96 18.56 9.94 -5.47
CA THR A 96 19.37 9.49 -4.33
C THR A 96 20.13 10.64 -3.68
N GLU A 97 20.72 11.55 -4.46
CA GLU A 97 21.47 12.71 -3.96
C GLU A 97 20.58 13.61 -3.11
N SER A 98 19.46 14.07 -3.69
CA SER A 98 18.54 14.97 -3.02
C SER A 98 17.93 14.37 -1.75
N ILE A 99 17.62 13.07 -1.75
CA ILE A 99 17.02 12.42 -0.58
C ILE A 99 18.05 12.22 0.53
N VAL A 100 19.25 11.76 0.19
CA VAL A 100 20.33 11.55 1.16
C VAL A 100 20.71 12.87 1.81
N GLU A 101 20.92 13.92 1.01
CA GLU A 101 21.27 15.24 1.52
C GLU A 101 20.21 15.76 2.49
N THR A 102 18.95 15.85 2.05
CA THR A 102 17.86 16.36 2.89
C THR A 102 17.70 15.55 4.18
N THR A 103 17.81 14.22 4.10
CA THR A 103 17.63 13.31 5.25
C THR A 103 18.77 13.38 6.25
N LEU A 104 20.02 13.51 5.78
CA LEU A 104 21.20 13.40 6.63
C LEU A 104 21.71 14.74 7.15
N GLU A 105 21.30 15.88 6.58
CA GLU A 105 21.63 17.20 7.14
C GLU A 105 21.25 17.33 8.62
N PRO A 106 20.03 17.00 9.07
CA PRO A 106 19.66 17.06 10.49
C PRO A 106 20.38 16.05 11.38
N VAL A 107 21.01 15.04 10.77
CA VAL A 107 21.72 13.96 11.45
C VAL A 107 23.21 14.29 11.60
N ALA A 108 23.83 14.87 10.57
CA ALA A 108 25.25 15.21 10.54
C ALA A 108 25.58 16.58 11.13
N TYR A 109 24.60 17.48 11.22
CA TYR A 109 24.78 18.84 11.74
C TYR A 109 23.96 19.09 13.01
N LEU A 110 24.52 19.89 13.92
CA LEU A 110 23.80 20.51 15.02
C LEU A 110 23.18 21.83 14.54
N GLY A 111 21.90 22.05 14.83
CA GLY A 111 21.17 23.26 14.44
C GLY A 111 19.95 23.08 13.54
N PRO A 112 19.95 22.22 12.49
CA PRO A 112 18.82 22.12 11.56
C PRO A 112 17.48 21.83 12.26
N ALA A 113 17.45 20.81 13.12
CA ALA A 113 16.26 20.43 13.87
C ALA A 113 15.87 21.43 14.97
N GLU A 114 16.81 22.28 15.40
CA GLU A 114 16.63 23.30 16.44
C GLU A 114 16.11 24.63 15.87
N GLY A 115 16.08 24.79 14.54
CA GLY A 115 15.64 26.02 13.88
C GLY A 115 16.75 27.03 13.61
N LYS A 116 18.02 26.65 13.78
CA LYS A 116 19.14 27.55 13.50
C LYS A 116 19.24 27.85 12.00
N PRO A 117 19.61 29.08 11.61
CA PRO A 117 19.88 29.39 10.21
C PRO A 117 21.11 28.61 9.71
N ARG A 118 21.20 28.40 8.39
CA ARG A 118 22.15 27.44 7.79
C ARG A 118 23.62 27.81 8.03
N ASP A 119 23.91 29.09 8.13
CA ASP A 119 25.23 29.66 8.46
C ASP A 119 25.67 29.39 9.92
N GLU A 120 24.71 29.12 10.81
CA GLU A 120 24.99 28.73 12.20
C GLU A 120 25.06 27.20 12.39
N TRP A 121 24.88 26.41 11.34
CA TRP A 121 24.94 24.96 11.45
C TRP A 121 26.36 24.49 11.75
N GLN A 122 26.49 23.67 12.78
CA GLN A 122 27.78 23.11 13.18
C GLN A 122 27.84 21.66 12.74
N LEU A 123 28.81 21.36 11.86
CA LEU A 123 29.11 19.99 11.50
C LEU A 123 29.63 19.25 12.74
N LYS A 124 29.13 18.03 12.97
CA LYS A 124 29.63 17.16 14.04
C LYS A 124 31.12 16.84 13.85
N SER A 125 31.79 16.52 14.95
CA SER A 125 33.19 16.07 14.91
C SER A 125 33.35 14.80 14.07
N SER A 126 34.57 14.52 13.60
CA SER A 126 34.83 13.32 12.80
C SER A 126 34.50 12.03 13.57
N ALA A 127 34.77 11.99 14.87
CA ALA A 127 34.39 10.88 15.75
C ALA A 127 32.87 10.68 15.83
N GLU A 128 32.10 11.77 15.99
CA GLU A 128 30.64 11.70 16.01
C GLU A 128 30.05 11.29 14.64
N LEU A 129 30.64 11.73 13.54
CA LEU A 129 30.23 11.36 12.18
C LEU A 129 30.46 9.86 11.92
N LEU A 130 31.61 9.33 12.33
CA LEU A 130 31.95 7.90 12.21
C LEU A 130 31.07 7.00 13.10
N GLU A 131 30.46 7.58 14.14
CA GLU A 131 29.49 6.87 14.97
C GLU A 131 28.07 6.84 14.40
N LEU A 132 27.74 7.61 13.37
CA LEU A 132 26.40 7.59 12.79
C LEU A 132 26.03 6.20 12.24
N LYS A 133 24.78 5.76 12.48
CA LYS A 133 24.24 4.49 11.97
C LYS A 133 23.14 4.80 10.95
N ILE A 134 23.44 4.59 9.66
CA ILE A 134 22.55 4.93 8.55
C ILE A 134 22.07 3.66 7.85
N CYS A 135 20.76 3.46 7.72
CA CYS A 135 20.18 2.24 7.16
C CYS A 135 19.40 2.48 5.87
N ASP A 136 19.45 1.50 4.96
CA ASP A 136 18.42 1.29 3.93
C ASP A 136 17.73 -0.08 4.14
N PRO A 137 16.45 -0.12 4.57
CA PRO A 137 15.76 -1.35 4.93
C PRO A 137 15.23 -2.14 3.71
N ALA A 138 15.41 -1.63 2.49
CA ALA A 138 15.06 -2.29 1.24
C ALA A 138 16.08 -1.88 0.16
N MET A 139 17.36 -2.14 0.45
CA MET A 139 18.48 -1.48 -0.23
C MET A 139 18.63 -1.80 -1.72
N GLY A 140 18.06 -2.90 -2.19
CA GLY A 140 18.28 -3.40 -3.53
C GLY A 140 19.77 -3.56 -3.81
N SER A 141 20.23 -3.02 -4.94
CA SER A 141 21.66 -2.96 -5.31
C SER A 141 22.49 -1.94 -4.52
N GLY A 142 21.95 -1.31 -3.47
CA GLY A 142 22.70 -0.38 -2.60
C GLY A 142 22.85 1.04 -3.15
N ALA A 143 21.99 1.52 -4.05
CA ALA A 143 22.15 2.83 -4.68
C ALA A 143 22.12 4.00 -3.66
N PHE A 144 21.22 3.93 -2.67
CA PHE A 144 21.19 4.91 -1.58
C PHE A 144 22.42 4.80 -0.69
N LEU A 145 22.85 3.59 -0.32
CA LEU A 145 24.04 3.38 0.50
C LEU A 145 25.32 3.91 -0.17
N VAL A 146 25.45 3.74 -1.48
CA VAL A 146 26.53 4.34 -2.27
C VAL A 146 26.51 5.86 -2.18
N GLN A 147 25.31 6.46 -2.24
CA GLN A 147 25.17 7.91 -2.15
C GLN A 147 25.40 8.43 -0.72
N VAL A 148 24.95 7.72 0.31
CA VAL A 148 25.29 8.01 1.72
C VAL A 148 26.79 7.96 1.90
N CYS A 149 27.47 6.95 1.36
CA CYS A 149 28.92 6.83 1.41
C CYS A 149 29.59 8.07 0.83
N ARG A 150 29.21 8.50 -0.38
CA ARG A 150 29.77 9.73 -0.99
C ARG A 150 29.56 10.96 -0.11
N TRP A 151 28.30 11.20 0.25
CA TRP A 151 27.90 12.43 0.93
C TRP A 151 28.53 12.54 2.33
N LEU A 152 28.49 11.47 3.11
CA LEU A 152 29.02 11.47 4.48
C LEU A 152 30.55 11.51 4.49
N SER A 153 31.23 10.86 3.54
CA SER A 153 32.69 10.91 3.44
C SER A 153 33.21 12.31 3.12
N GLU A 154 32.51 13.06 2.28
CA GLU A 154 32.86 14.46 2.01
C GLU A 154 32.74 15.31 3.29
N ARG A 155 31.72 15.08 4.13
CA ARG A 155 31.60 15.77 5.42
C ARG A 155 32.65 15.33 6.43
N LEU A 156 33.02 14.05 6.43
CA LEU A 156 34.08 13.53 7.28
C LEU A 156 35.43 14.20 6.95
N VAL A 157 35.75 14.37 5.67
CA VAL A 157 36.96 15.09 5.25
C VAL A 157 36.91 16.58 5.65
N GLU A 158 35.74 17.21 5.54
CA GLU A 158 35.54 18.58 6.04
C GLU A 158 35.79 18.69 7.56
N ALA A 159 35.28 17.73 8.33
CA ALA A 159 35.49 17.67 9.78
C ALA A 159 36.97 17.51 10.13
N TRP A 160 37.69 16.61 9.47
CA TRP A 160 39.14 16.46 9.66
C TRP A 160 39.90 17.74 9.32
N GLY A 161 39.51 18.45 8.26
CA GLY A 161 40.12 19.74 7.92
C GLY A 161 39.94 20.79 9.02
N LYS A 162 38.75 20.86 9.63
CA LYS A 162 38.46 21.75 10.76
C LYS A 162 39.25 21.37 12.01
N GLU A 163 39.36 20.08 12.31
CA GLU A 163 40.09 19.55 13.47
C GLU A 163 41.60 19.78 13.33
N GLN A 164 42.17 19.59 12.13
CA GLN A 164 43.57 19.91 11.85
C GLN A 164 43.85 21.41 11.97
N ALA A 165 42.92 22.28 11.52
CA ALA A 165 43.04 23.72 11.70
C ALA A 165 43.02 24.15 13.18
N GLN A 166 42.44 23.32 14.06
CA GLN A 166 42.47 23.50 15.52
C GLN A 166 43.74 22.89 16.17
N GLY A 167 44.65 22.32 15.37
CA GLY A 167 45.90 21.74 15.84
C GLY A 167 45.79 20.27 16.27
N LEU A 168 44.69 19.58 15.98
CA LEU A 168 44.55 18.14 16.26
C LEU A 168 45.26 17.29 15.20
N PHE A 169 45.82 16.17 15.63
CA PHE A 169 46.42 15.18 14.74
C PHE A 169 45.35 14.16 14.30
N VAL A 170 45.27 13.88 12.99
CA VAL A 170 44.28 12.94 12.41
C VAL A 170 45.00 11.73 11.83
N THR A 171 44.60 10.53 12.23
CA THR A 171 45.17 9.26 11.77
C THR A 171 44.43 8.68 10.55
N VAL A 172 45.07 7.74 9.83
CA VAL A 172 44.44 6.95 8.75
C VAL A 172 43.21 6.13 9.17
N ASP A 173 43.09 5.84 10.46
CA ASP A 173 41.95 5.12 11.04
C ASP A 173 40.77 6.06 11.41
N GLY A 174 40.96 7.37 11.19
CA GLY A 174 39.98 8.42 11.44
C GLY A 174 39.94 8.93 12.87
N GLU A 175 40.98 8.66 13.66
CA GLU A 175 41.07 9.11 15.05
C GLU A 175 41.70 10.51 15.16
N THR A 176 41.14 11.36 16.01
CA THR A 176 41.65 12.69 16.31
C THR A 176 42.36 12.71 17.66
N ILE A 177 43.64 13.05 17.68
CA ILE A 177 44.50 12.99 18.86
C ILE A 177 45.04 14.39 19.18
N GLN A 178 44.98 14.77 20.46
CA GLN A 178 45.63 15.98 20.96
C GLN A 178 47.16 15.83 20.87
N PRO A 179 47.91 16.85 20.41
CA PRO A 179 49.37 16.78 20.30
C PRO A 179 50.10 16.41 21.60
N SER A 180 49.53 16.78 22.76
CA SER A 180 50.07 16.42 24.08
C SER A 180 49.98 14.92 24.41
N SER A 181 49.10 14.18 23.72
CA SER A 181 48.84 12.76 23.96
C SER A 181 49.53 11.84 22.93
N LEU A 182 50.24 12.41 21.95
CA LEU A 182 50.93 11.66 20.90
C LEU A 182 52.00 10.70 21.47
N SER A 183 52.61 11.05 22.61
CA SER A 183 53.60 10.22 23.31
C SER A 183 53.02 8.94 23.94
N LEU A 184 51.70 8.86 24.12
CA LEU A 184 50.99 7.70 24.68
C LEU A 184 50.38 6.78 23.59
N HIS A 185 50.28 7.25 22.34
CA HIS A 185 49.77 6.49 21.18
C HIS A 185 50.77 6.54 20.02
N PRO A 186 51.81 5.68 20.00
CA PRO A 186 52.93 5.78 19.05
C PRO A 186 52.62 5.28 17.62
N SER A 187 51.40 4.86 17.33
CA SER A 187 51.12 3.92 16.22
C SER A 187 50.16 4.40 15.13
N GLY A 188 49.70 5.65 15.15
CA GLY A 188 48.78 6.16 14.13
C GLY A 188 49.54 6.74 12.93
N GLU A 189 49.42 6.10 11.75
CA GLU A 189 49.91 6.71 10.51
C GLU A 189 49.15 8.03 10.24
N PRO A 190 49.85 9.12 9.84
CA PRO A 190 49.22 10.40 9.60
C PRO A 190 48.27 10.35 8.39
N MET A 191 47.18 11.11 8.46
CA MET A 191 46.31 11.31 7.31
C MET A 191 47.09 11.95 6.14
N PRO A 192 47.02 11.38 4.91
CA PRO A 192 47.68 11.96 3.74
C PRO A 192 47.18 13.37 3.41
N ASP A 193 47.99 14.22 2.79
CA ASP A 193 47.59 15.59 2.42
C ASP A 193 46.70 15.66 1.18
N SER A 194 46.76 14.64 0.31
CA SER A 194 45.97 14.57 -0.92
C SER A 194 44.47 14.43 -0.63
N LEU A 195 43.65 15.33 -1.18
CA LEU A 195 42.19 15.30 -1.02
C LEU A 195 41.58 13.99 -1.56
N ASP A 196 42.08 13.47 -2.67
CA ASP A 196 41.57 12.24 -3.27
C ASP A 196 41.84 11.02 -2.39
N GLU A 197 43.03 10.97 -1.77
CA GLU A 197 43.40 9.91 -0.82
C GLU A 197 42.57 10.00 0.46
N ARG A 198 42.38 11.22 1.00
CA ARG A 198 41.50 11.46 2.16
C ARG A 198 40.07 11.01 1.89
N LEU A 199 39.52 11.35 0.72
CA LEU A 199 38.17 10.93 0.33
C LEU A 199 38.07 9.41 0.19
N LEU A 200 39.10 8.75 -0.33
CA LEU A 200 39.15 7.30 -0.43
C LEU A 200 39.13 6.63 0.95
N ILE A 201 39.95 7.15 1.89
CA ILE A 201 39.97 6.68 3.28
C ILE A 201 38.63 6.95 3.97
N ALA A 202 38.06 8.14 3.79
CA ALA A 202 36.76 8.50 4.34
C ALA A 202 35.64 7.59 3.82
N ARG A 203 35.62 7.25 2.52
CA ARG A 203 34.65 6.31 1.93
C ARG A 203 34.73 4.95 2.57
N ARG A 204 35.95 4.48 2.81
CA ARG A 204 36.19 3.21 3.48
C ARG A 204 35.66 3.22 4.91
N LEU A 205 36.07 4.19 5.72
CA LEU A 205 35.67 4.28 7.12
C LEU A 205 34.14 4.43 7.26
N VAL A 206 33.51 5.24 6.40
CA VAL A 206 32.05 5.39 6.37
C VAL A 206 31.37 4.08 5.98
N ALA A 207 31.85 3.39 4.94
CA ALA A 207 31.28 2.12 4.51
C ALA A 207 31.32 1.05 5.60
N GLU A 208 32.40 1.02 6.37
CA GLU A 208 32.62 0.05 7.45
C GLU A 208 31.88 0.39 8.74
N LYS A 209 31.89 1.66 9.17
CA LYS A 209 31.40 2.06 10.49
C LYS A 209 29.95 2.56 10.49
N CYS A 210 29.45 3.06 9.35
CA CYS A 210 28.20 3.82 9.31
C CYS A 210 27.07 3.19 8.49
N LEU A 211 27.37 2.42 7.43
CA LEU A 211 26.35 1.94 6.49
C LEU A 211 25.75 0.61 6.91
N TYR A 212 24.43 0.53 6.90
CA TYR A 212 23.65 -0.67 7.16
C TYR A 212 22.60 -0.87 6.08
N GLY A 213 22.27 -2.13 5.78
CA GLY A 213 21.27 -2.41 4.74
C GLY A 213 20.64 -3.78 4.89
N VAL A 214 19.35 -3.85 4.54
CA VAL A 214 18.59 -5.09 4.55
C VAL A 214 17.90 -5.25 3.20
N ASP A 215 17.91 -6.46 2.66
CA ASP A 215 17.10 -6.81 1.49
C ASP A 215 16.57 -8.25 1.60
N LEU A 216 15.33 -8.45 1.14
CA LEU A 216 14.72 -9.78 1.12
C LEU A 216 15.45 -10.71 0.15
N ASN A 217 16.02 -10.19 -0.94
CA ASN A 217 16.73 -10.95 -1.95
C ASN A 217 18.23 -11.03 -1.63
N PRO A 218 18.80 -12.23 -1.32
CA PRO A 218 20.22 -12.38 -1.06
C PRO A 218 21.12 -11.89 -2.20
N LEU A 219 20.67 -11.99 -3.46
CA LEU A 219 21.45 -11.49 -4.59
C LEU A 219 21.55 -9.96 -4.60
N ALA A 220 20.51 -9.26 -4.15
CA ALA A 220 20.55 -7.80 -4.04
C ALA A 220 21.58 -7.36 -2.99
N VAL A 221 21.66 -8.07 -1.87
CA VAL A 221 22.69 -7.88 -0.84
C VAL A 221 24.10 -7.98 -1.42
N GLU A 222 24.38 -9.02 -2.21
CA GLU A 222 25.70 -9.19 -2.87
C GLU A 222 26.01 -8.07 -3.87
N LEU A 223 25.01 -7.63 -4.64
CA LEU A 223 25.16 -6.48 -5.55
C LEU A 223 25.42 -5.17 -4.80
N ALA A 224 24.79 -4.97 -3.64
CA ALA A 224 25.04 -3.82 -2.79
C ALA A 224 26.48 -3.83 -2.25
N LYS A 225 26.96 -4.97 -1.74
CA LYS A 225 28.36 -5.14 -1.29
C LYS A 225 29.34 -4.80 -2.41
N LEU A 226 29.13 -5.36 -3.61
CA LEU A 226 29.97 -5.07 -4.78
C LEU A 226 29.96 -3.58 -5.14
N SER A 227 28.79 -2.94 -5.12
CA SER A 227 28.64 -1.51 -5.45
C SER A 227 29.40 -0.61 -4.46
N ILE A 228 29.36 -0.94 -3.17
CA ILE A 228 30.13 -0.23 -2.15
C ILE A 228 31.63 -0.48 -2.30
N TRP A 229 32.06 -1.69 -2.63
CA TRP A 229 33.48 -1.97 -2.88
C TRP A 229 34.04 -1.22 -4.09
N LEU A 230 33.27 -1.12 -5.18
CA LEU A 230 33.67 -0.35 -6.35
C LEU A 230 33.85 1.13 -6.06
N ILE A 231 33.16 1.70 -5.06
CA ILE A 231 33.34 3.11 -4.71
C ILE A 231 34.46 3.35 -3.70
N THR A 232 34.79 2.36 -2.87
CA THR A 232 35.90 2.44 -1.90
C THR A 232 37.25 2.09 -2.54
N LEU A 233 37.29 1.62 -3.79
CA LEU A 233 38.47 1.43 -4.67
C LEU A 233 39.74 0.95 -3.92
N ALA A 234 39.58 -0.05 -3.06
CA ALA A 234 40.68 -0.52 -2.22
C ALA A 234 41.64 -1.40 -3.04
N LYS A 235 42.64 -0.81 -3.67
CA LYS A 235 43.79 -1.56 -4.21
C LYS A 235 44.49 -2.28 -3.04
N GLY A 236 44.52 -3.60 -3.06
CA GLY A 236 45.32 -4.43 -2.13
C GLY A 236 44.71 -4.72 -0.76
N ARG A 237 43.44 -4.38 -0.48
CA ARG A 237 42.75 -4.83 0.75
C ARG A 237 41.56 -5.75 0.41
N PRO A 238 41.31 -6.81 1.19
CA PRO A 238 40.35 -7.84 0.81
C PRO A 238 38.87 -7.43 1.02
N PHE A 239 37.96 -8.09 0.31
CA PHE A 239 36.51 -7.84 0.29
C PHE A 239 35.82 -8.75 1.31
N GLY A 240 35.28 -8.17 2.39
CA GLY A 240 34.62 -8.92 3.49
C GLY A 240 34.16 -8.05 4.67
N PHE A 241 34.48 -6.76 4.68
CA PHE A 241 34.12 -5.86 5.79
C PHE A 241 32.65 -5.44 5.83
N LEU A 242 31.81 -5.83 4.85
CA LEU A 242 30.39 -5.47 4.80
C LEU A 242 29.44 -6.62 5.15
N ASP A 243 30.00 -7.84 5.30
CA ASP A 243 29.45 -9.05 5.93
C ASP A 243 28.36 -8.76 6.94
N HIS A 244 28.74 -7.88 7.84
CA HIS A 244 28.12 -7.74 9.11
C HIS A 244 27.15 -6.57 9.23
N ASN A 245 27.07 -5.73 8.19
CA ASN A 245 26.18 -4.57 8.13
C ASN A 245 25.14 -4.68 7.00
N LEU A 246 25.42 -5.46 5.95
CA LEU A 246 24.51 -5.71 4.83
C LEU A 246 23.96 -7.13 4.92
N ARG A 247 22.68 -7.28 5.26
CA ARG A 247 22.07 -8.58 5.60
C ARG A 247 20.85 -8.90 4.73
N SER A 248 20.54 -10.19 4.63
CA SER A 248 19.33 -10.67 3.96
C SER A 248 18.25 -11.10 4.95
N GLY A 249 17.04 -10.60 4.75
CA GLY A 249 15.85 -10.92 5.54
C GLY A 249 14.67 -10.00 5.19
N ASP A 250 13.50 -10.33 5.71
CA ASP A 250 12.31 -9.48 5.58
C ASP A 250 12.32 -8.39 6.65
N SER A 251 12.62 -7.15 6.23
CA SER A 251 12.74 -5.98 7.12
C SER A 251 11.43 -5.55 7.78
N LEU A 252 10.27 -5.98 7.24
CA LEU A 252 8.96 -5.74 7.83
C LEU A 252 8.52 -6.86 8.77
N LEU A 253 9.17 -8.01 8.73
CA LEU A 253 8.84 -9.18 9.54
C LEU A 253 9.94 -9.40 10.57
N GLY A 254 9.70 -9.10 11.85
CA GLY A 254 10.72 -9.31 12.88
C GLY A 254 10.52 -8.46 14.11
N LEU A 255 11.42 -8.66 15.08
CA LEU A 255 11.40 -7.92 16.34
C LEU A 255 12.33 -6.72 16.23
N HIS A 256 11.86 -5.57 16.72
CA HIS A 256 12.60 -4.30 16.68
C HIS A 256 12.97 -3.77 18.07
N LYS A 257 12.47 -4.38 19.14
CA LYS A 257 12.89 -4.10 20.53
C LYS A 257 13.20 -5.39 21.26
N LEU A 258 14.27 -5.37 22.05
CA LEU A 258 14.62 -6.50 22.92
C LEU A 258 13.51 -6.80 23.95
N GLU A 259 12.80 -5.77 24.40
CA GLU A 259 11.65 -5.88 25.31
C GLU A 259 10.53 -6.80 24.77
N GLN A 260 10.42 -6.95 23.44
CA GLN A 260 9.45 -7.86 22.85
C GLN A 260 9.77 -9.31 23.22
N LEU A 261 11.06 -9.69 23.18
CA LEU A 261 11.54 -11.00 23.58
C LEU A 261 11.41 -11.20 25.09
N THR A 262 11.88 -10.24 25.90
CA THR A 262 11.89 -10.40 27.36
C THR A 262 10.48 -10.46 27.96
N LYS A 263 9.47 -9.87 27.30
CA LYS A 263 8.07 -9.93 27.74
C LYS A 263 7.22 -10.94 26.98
N PHE A 264 7.74 -11.59 25.93
CA PHE A 264 6.97 -12.42 25.00
C PHE A 264 5.69 -11.69 24.54
N SER A 265 5.87 -10.48 24.01
CA SER A 265 4.78 -9.63 23.50
C SER A 265 5.29 -8.75 22.37
N LEU A 266 4.51 -8.63 21.30
CA LEU A 266 4.82 -7.70 20.20
C LEU A 266 4.56 -6.24 20.60
N HIS A 267 3.71 -6.04 21.60
CA HIS A 267 3.31 -4.76 22.20
C HIS A 267 3.79 -4.73 23.67
N PRO A 268 5.10 -4.58 23.93
CA PRO A 268 5.70 -4.75 25.26
C PRO A 268 5.23 -3.68 26.25
N GLU A 269 4.75 -2.53 25.80
CA GLU A 269 4.17 -1.47 26.63
C GLU A 269 2.82 -1.85 27.26
N LYS A 270 2.08 -2.79 26.67
CA LYS A 270 0.78 -3.26 27.17
C LYS A 270 0.89 -4.38 28.22
N LYS A 271 2.09 -4.91 28.43
CA LYS A 271 2.35 -6.05 29.32
C LYS A 271 3.36 -5.66 30.40
N GLN A 272 2.94 -5.80 31.66
CA GLN A 272 3.80 -5.50 32.81
C GLN A 272 4.68 -6.69 33.20
N THR A 273 4.21 -7.91 32.93
CA THR A 273 4.93 -9.14 33.28
C THR A 273 6.16 -9.33 32.39
N ILE A 274 7.33 -9.39 33.03
CA ILE A 274 8.60 -9.76 32.41
C ILE A 274 8.77 -11.28 32.57
N SER A 275 9.30 -11.94 31.54
CA SER A 275 9.62 -13.38 31.63
C SER A 275 10.71 -13.62 32.66
N MET A 276 10.63 -14.73 33.39
CA MET A 276 11.64 -15.09 34.41
C MET A 276 13.06 -15.26 33.82
N PHE A 277 13.17 -15.37 32.49
CA PHE A 277 14.41 -15.61 31.74
C PHE A 277 14.85 -14.40 30.92
N ALA A 278 14.26 -13.23 31.17
CA ALA A 278 14.68 -11.98 30.55
C ALA A 278 16.18 -11.72 30.75
N SER A 279 16.73 -12.06 31.92
CA SER A 279 18.15 -11.92 32.24
C SER A 279 19.06 -12.81 31.38
N ASN A 280 18.63 -14.04 31.05
CA ASN A 280 19.37 -14.92 30.13
C ASN A 280 19.42 -14.34 28.72
N ILE A 281 18.28 -13.83 28.24
CA ILE A 281 18.16 -13.17 26.94
C ILE A 281 19.07 -11.93 26.88
N GLU A 282 19.00 -11.08 27.90
CA GLU A 282 19.84 -9.88 28.03
C GLU A 282 21.33 -10.21 28.12
N ALA A 283 21.70 -11.27 28.85
CA ALA A 283 23.08 -11.73 28.96
C ALA A 283 23.64 -12.19 27.62
N ALA A 284 22.91 -13.03 26.87
CA ALA A 284 23.34 -13.48 25.55
C ALA A 284 23.46 -12.33 24.53
N VAL A 285 22.53 -11.37 24.57
CA VAL A 285 22.63 -10.15 23.74
C VAL A 285 23.83 -9.30 24.14
N LYS A 286 24.13 -9.17 25.44
CA LYS A 286 25.31 -8.46 25.94
C LYS A 286 26.62 -9.14 25.51
N ASP A 287 26.67 -10.47 25.55
CA ASP A 287 27.82 -11.25 25.08
C ASP A 287 28.04 -11.04 23.57
N ALA A 288 26.98 -11.19 22.77
CA ALA A 288 27.04 -10.94 21.33
C ALA A 288 27.47 -9.51 21.02
N LEU A 289 26.93 -8.52 21.74
CA LEU A 289 27.31 -7.12 21.62
C LEU A 289 28.80 -6.89 21.93
N SER A 290 29.37 -7.58 22.93
CA SER A 290 30.79 -7.46 23.26
C SER A 290 31.68 -7.95 22.11
N LEU A 291 31.32 -9.07 21.46
CA LEU A 291 31.99 -9.60 20.29
C LEU A 291 31.84 -8.67 19.08
N ARG A 292 30.64 -8.07 18.90
CA ARG A 292 30.38 -7.07 17.85
C ARG A 292 31.22 -5.80 18.04
N LYS A 293 31.44 -5.36 19.28
CA LYS A 293 32.33 -4.22 19.60
C LYS A 293 33.78 -4.54 19.23
N GLN A 294 34.28 -5.72 19.62
CA GLN A 294 35.64 -6.18 19.24
C GLN A 294 35.81 -6.27 17.71
N LEU A 295 34.79 -6.77 17.00
CA LEU A 295 34.80 -6.85 15.54
C LEU A 295 34.98 -5.47 14.91
N ARG A 296 34.29 -4.44 15.41
CA ARG A 296 34.37 -3.06 14.89
C ARG A 296 35.67 -2.34 15.22
N GLU A 297 36.33 -2.73 16.30
CA GLU A 297 37.63 -2.18 16.70
C GLU A 297 38.80 -2.84 15.95
N THR A 298 38.56 -3.94 15.24
CA THR A 298 39.61 -4.67 14.51
C THR A 298 40.00 -3.92 13.22
N PRO A 299 41.26 -3.45 13.08
CA PRO A 299 41.68 -2.74 11.87
C PRO A 299 41.87 -3.71 10.70
N ILE A 300 41.41 -3.33 9.51
CA ILE A 300 41.43 -4.19 8.32
C ILE A 300 42.66 -3.88 7.46
N ARG A 301 43.75 -4.63 7.67
CA ARG A 301 45.02 -4.45 6.96
C ARG A 301 45.22 -5.53 5.91
N ASP A 302 44.93 -6.79 6.24
CA ASP A 302 45.05 -7.93 5.33
C ASP A 302 43.89 -8.95 5.46
N ILE A 303 44.02 -10.09 4.77
CA ILE A 303 42.97 -11.12 4.71
C ILE A 303 42.75 -11.84 6.05
N ARG A 304 43.76 -11.91 6.91
CA ARG A 304 43.67 -12.53 8.24
C ARG A 304 42.78 -11.73 9.16
N ASP A 305 42.79 -10.40 9.04
CA ASP A 305 41.89 -9.53 9.79
C ASP A 305 40.44 -9.81 9.40
N ILE A 306 40.16 -10.00 8.11
CA ILE A 306 38.82 -10.36 7.63
C ILE A 306 38.38 -11.72 8.16
N GLN A 307 39.27 -12.73 8.14
CA GLN A 307 38.98 -14.04 8.73
C GLN A 307 38.72 -13.95 10.24
N CYS A 308 39.44 -13.08 10.95
CA CYS A 308 39.18 -12.83 12.37
C CYS A 308 37.81 -12.20 12.60
N MET A 309 37.45 -11.18 11.80
CA MET A 309 36.14 -10.54 11.85
C MET A 309 35.01 -11.52 11.53
N GLU A 310 35.16 -12.36 10.51
CA GLU A 310 34.20 -13.40 10.15
C GLU A 310 33.98 -14.38 11.30
N ARG A 311 35.07 -14.80 11.96
CA ARG A 311 35.01 -15.66 13.15
C ARG A 311 34.26 -14.97 14.31
N LEU A 312 34.55 -13.70 14.57
CA LEU A 312 33.87 -12.93 15.62
C LEU A 312 32.37 -12.75 15.32
N ASP A 313 31.99 -12.48 14.05
CA ASP A 313 30.58 -12.40 13.63
C ASP A 313 29.88 -13.74 13.82
N GLN A 314 30.54 -14.84 13.44
CA GLN A 314 30.02 -16.20 13.60
C GLN A 314 29.84 -16.56 15.09
N GLU A 315 30.80 -16.22 15.95
CA GLU A 315 30.72 -16.46 17.39
C GLU A 315 29.57 -15.64 18.01
N ALA A 316 29.43 -14.37 17.64
CA ALA A 316 28.31 -13.53 18.09
C ALA A 316 26.95 -14.12 17.66
N ARG A 317 26.85 -14.63 16.43
CA ARG A 317 25.64 -15.31 15.92
C ARG A 317 25.34 -16.59 16.69
N GLN A 318 26.35 -17.41 16.97
CA GLN A 318 26.18 -18.63 17.77
C GLN A 318 25.64 -18.33 19.17
N LYS A 319 26.07 -17.22 19.80
CA LYS A 319 25.52 -16.76 21.08
C LYS A 319 24.04 -16.40 21.01
N LEU A 320 23.53 -16.00 19.84
CA LEU A 320 22.14 -15.59 19.64
C LEU A 320 21.25 -16.66 19.01
N GLU A 321 21.80 -17.77 18.52
CA GLU A 321 21.07 -18.79 17.75
C GLU A 321 19.81 -19.29 18.47
N HIS A 322 19.92 -19.57 19.77
CA HIS A 322 18.79 -20.04 20.57
C HIS A 322 17.71 -18.96 20.75
N ILE A 323 18.10 -17.69 20.85
CA ILE A 323 17.18 -16.55 20.96
C ILE A 323 16.50 -16.29 19.62
N GLU A 324 17.23 -16.41 18.51
CA GLU A 324 16.69 -16.30 17.16
C GLU A 324 15.61 -17.35 16.91
N HIS A 325 15.82 -18.61 17.31
CA HIS A 325 14.77 -19.64 17.21
C HIS A 325 13.51 -19.30 18.00
N ILE A 326 13.65 -18.71 19.18
CA ILE A 326 12.52 -18.26 20.00
C ILE A 326 11.82 -17.08 19.32
N ALA A 327 12.59 -16.13 18.77
CA ALA A 327 12.09 -14.97 18.05
C ALA A 327 11.31 -15.37 16.79
N ASP A 328 11.83 -16.32 16.00
CA ASP A 328 11.17 -16.92 14.84
C ASP A 328 9.82 -17.53 15.24
N ALA A 329 9.80 -18.32 16.32
CA ALA A 329 8.58 -18.91 16.83
C ALA A 329 7.57 -17.85 17.31
N MET A 330 8.02 -16.75 17.92
CA MET A 330 7.15 -15.63 18.28
C MET A 330 6.51 -15.00 17.04
N ILE A 331 7.29 -14.73 16.00
CA ILE A 331 6.78 -14.16 14.75
C ILE A 331 5.87 -15.14 14.02
N GLY A 332 6.18 -16.43 14.01
CA GLY A 332 5.31 -17.48 13.50
C GLY A 332 3.95 -17.48 14.21
N ASN A 333 3.93 -17.42 15.53
CA ASN A 333 2.68 -17.30 16.30
C ASN A 333 1.93 -16.01 15.97
N ALA A 334 2.64 -14.89 15.82
CA ALA A 334 2.06 -13.62 15.43
C ALA A 334 1.34 -13.72 14.08
N LEU A 335 1.97 -14.32 13.07
CA LEU A 335 1.36 -14.55 11.75
C LEU A 335 0.13 -15.46 11.85
N ALA A 336 0.23 -16.56 12.58
CA ALA A 336 -0.80 -17.58 12.65
C ALA A 336 -2.08 -17.11 13.39
N PHE A 337 -1.91 -16.31 14.43
CA PHE A 337 -3.00 -15.85 15.30
C PHE A 337 -3.30 -14.35 15.15
N SER A 338 -2.81 -13.74 14.08
CA SER A 338 -3.14 -12.35 13.70
C SER A 338 -4.66 -12.14 13.64
N GLY A 339 -5.16 -11.11 14.32
CA GLY A 339 -6.58 -10.85 14.52
C GLY A 339 -7.27 -11.64 15.65
N ASN A 340 -6.56 -12.52 16.38
CA ASN A 340 -7.08 -13.28 17.52
C ASN A 340 -6.17 -13.19 18.76
N GLN A 341 -6.26 -12.05 19.45
CA GLN A 341 -5.39 -11.73 20.60
C GLN A 341 -5.39 -12.80 21.72
N PRO A 342 -6.54 -13.37 22.16
CA PRO A 342 -6.53 -14.40 23.19
C PRO A 342 -5.74 -15.67 22.84
N GLU A 343 -5.82 -16.12 21.58
CA GLU A 343 -5.04 -17.27 21.10
C GLU A 343 -3.55 -16.93 20.99
N LEU A 344 -3.23 -15.73 20.50
CA LEU A 344 -1.86 -15.23 20.46
C LEU A 344 -1.24 -15.16 21.86
N ASP A 345 -1.95 -14.60 22.84
CA ASP A 345 -1.47 -14.49 24.22
C ASP A 345 -1.23 -15.88 24.86
N THR A 346 -2.12 -16.83 24.58
CA THR A 346 -1.98 -18.24 25.01
C THR A 346 -0.75 -18.89 24.37
N ALA A 347 -0.57 -18.71 23.06
CA ALA A 347 0.57 -19.25 22.33
C ALA A 347 1.90 -18.65 22.81
N MET A 348 1.94 -17.33 23.07
CA MET A 348 3.11 -16.64 23.63
C MET A 348 3.42 -17.12 25.06
N GLY A 349 2.41 -17.38 25.88
CA GLY A 349 2.57 -17.98 27.21
C GLY A 349 3.21 -19.37 27.15
N ASN A 350 2.69 -20.25 26.29
CA ASN A 350 3.26 -21.59 26.09
C ASN A 350 4.69 -21.54 25.55
N LEU A 351 4.96 -20.63 24.61
CA LEU A 351 6.31 -20.44 24.06
C LEU A 351 7.28 -19.94 25.12
N SER A 352 6.85 -19.07 26.05
CA SER A 352 7.67 -18.64 27.18
C SER A 352 8.07 -19.81 28.08
N THR A 353 7.18 -20.80 28.27
CA THR A 353 7.51 -22.02 29.04
C THR A 353 8.51 -22.88 28.27
N TRP A 354 8.30 -23.11 26.97
CA TRP A 354 9.24 -23.91 26.17
C TRP A 354 10.61 -23.24 26.02
N ALA A 355 10.65 -21.91 25.94
CA ALA A 355 11.88 -21.15 25.91
C ALA A 355 12.74 -21.38 27.17
N ALA A 356 12.10 -21.54 28.33
CA ALA A 356 12.78 -21.89 29.58
C ALA A 356 13.54 -23.22 29.45
N ASP A 357 12.82 -24.28 29.05
CA ASP A 357 13.42 -25.62 28.88
C ASP A 357 14.54 -25.60 27.82
N TYR A 358 14.39 -24.81 26.76
CA TYR A 358 15.40 -24.72 25.71
C TYR A 358 16.67 -24.01 26.21
N LEU A 359 16.56 -22.97 27.03
CA LEU A 359 17.71 -22.30 27.64
C LEU A 359 18.47 -23.19 28.62
N GLU A 360 17.82 -24.24 29.16
CA GLU A 360 18.43 -25.30 29.97
C GLU A 360 18.98 -26.48 29.14
N ASP A 361 19.19 -26.27 27.84
CA ASP A 361 19.77 -27.22 26.86
C ASP A 361 18.91 -28.49 26.60
N ASN A 362 17.58 -28.38 26.72
CA ASN A 362 16.67 -29.45 26.35
C ASN A 362 16.55 -29.61 24.82
N ASN A 363 17.27 -30.59 24.28
CA ASN A 363 17.31 -30.90 22.84
C ASN A 363 15.96 -31.31 22.23
N GLU A 364 14.99 -31.80 23.01
CA GLU A 364 13.66 -32.11 22.50
C GLU A 364 12.84 -30.84 22.33
N THR A 365 12.87 -29.95 23.33
CA THR A 365 12.18 -28.65 23.26
C THR A 365 12.77 -27.74 22.20
N ARG A 366 14.11 -27.75 22.02
CA ARG A 366 14.79 -27.10 20.89
C ARG A 366 14.16 -27.48 19.55
N ARG A 367 14.06 -28.79 19.28
CA ARG A 367 13.51 -29.30 18.02
C ARG A 367 12.04 -28.91 17.85
N LYS A 368 11.26 -28.91 18.92
CA LYS A 368 9.85 -28.48 18.92
C LYS A 368 9.71 -27.00 18.54
N ILE A 369 10.48 -26.10 19.17
CA ILE A 369 10.43 -24.65 18.88
C ILE A 369 10.82 -24.38 17.42
N ILE A 370 11.93 -24.94 16.96
CA ILE A 370 12.42 -24.73 15.57
C ILE A 370 11.40 -25.26 14.55
N ALA A 371 10.89 -26.48 14.76
CA ALA A 371 9.91 -27.06 13.87
C ALA A 371 8.61 -26.23 13.83
N LYS A 372 8.14 -25.78 15.00
CA LYS A 372 6.93 -24.97 15.09
C LYS A 372 7.11 -23.59 14.47
N GLY A 373 8.23 -22.93 14.73
CA GLY A 373 8.58 -21.65 14.12
C GLY A 373 8.55 -21.74 12.59
N ARG A 374 9.23 -22.72 12.00
CA ARG A 374 9.24 -22.95 10.54
C ARG A 374 7.84 -23.21 9.98
N GLU A 375 7.08 -24.11 10.62
CA GLU A 375 5.71 -24.43 10.20
C GLU A 375 4.83 -23.16 10.15
N LEU A 376 4.89 -22.34 11.20
CA LEU A 376 4.05 -21.15 11.33
C LEU A 376 4.53 -20.00 10.45
N LEU A 377 5.84 -19.83 10.26
CA LEU A 377 6.41 -18.84 9.35
C LEU A 377 6.03 -19.10 7.89
N ASP A 378 5.72 -20.34 7.52
CA ASP A 378 5.30 -20.73 6.17
C ASP A 378 3.78 -20.74 5.97
N ILE A 379 3.00 -20.35 6.98
CA ILE A 379 1.54 -20.31 6.88
C ILE A 379 1.11 -19.48 5.67
N ASP A 380 0.20 -20.00 4.86
CA ASP A 380 -0.36 -19.35 3.66
C ASP A 380 0.61 -18.83 2.59
N LEU A 381 1.88 -19.22 2.67
CA LEU A 381 2.88 -18.92 1.65
C LEU A 381 2.58 -19.72 0.36
N PRO A 382 2.58 -19.08 -0.83
CA PRO A 382 2.35 -19.80 -2.09
C PRO A 382 3.40 -20.89 -2.37
N ALA A 383 2.96 -21.99 -2.99
CA ALA A 383 3.84 -23.11 -3.33
C ALA A 383 5.02 -22.68 -4.22
N GLY A 384 6.23 -23.13 -3.88
CA GLY A 384 7.46 -22.81 -4.63
C GLY A 384 8.16 -21.52 -4.21
N LYS A 385 7.64 -20.78 -3.22
CA LYS A 385 8.35 -19.66 -2.60
C LYS A 385 9.32 -20.14 -1.50
N PRO A 386 10.47 -19.48 -1.30
CA PRO A 386 11.36 -19.78 -0.19
C PRO A 386 10.68 -19.44 1.15
N PRO A 387 11.01 -20.16 2.25
CA PRO A 387 10.47 -19.87 3.57
C PRO A 387 10.65 -18.40 3.96
N ARG A 388 9.70 -17.87 4.74
CA ARG A 388 9.83 -16.51 5.26
C ARG A 388 11.03 -16.46 6.21
N LYS A 389 11.87 -15.43 6.05
CA LYS A 389 13.04 -15.19 6.90
C LYS A 389 12.84 -13.87 7.65
N PRO A 390 12.34 -13.90 8.89
CA PRO A 390 12.23 -12.70 9.71
C PRO A 390 13.60 -12.01 9.88
N PHE A 391 13.60 -10.69 9.93
CA PHE A 391 14.76 -9.89 10.29
C PHE A 391 14.60 -9.31 11.70
N HIS A 392 15.16 -9.99 12.70
CA HIS A 392 15.13 -9.55 14.09
C HIS A 392 16.16 -8.45 14.33
N TRP A 393 15.79 -7.20 14.03
CA TRP A 393 16.65 -6.02 14.08
C TRP A 393 17.52 -5.91 15.34
N ALA A 394 16.95 -6.13 16.53
CA ALA A 394 17.68 -6.03 17.80
C ALA A 394 18.70 -7.16 18.03
N LEU A 395 18.58 -8.28 17.30
CA LEU A 395 19.50 -9.42 17.34
C LEU A 395 20.54 -9.36 16.20
N GLU A 396 20.14 -8.90 15.02
CA GLU A 396 21.03 -8.78 13.86
C GLU A 396 21.98 -7.57 13.98
N PHE A 397 21.51 -6.47 14.59
CA PHE A 397 22.29 -5.25 14.79
C PHE A 397 22.26 -4.78 16.27
N PRO A 398 22.72 -5.61 17.22
CA PRO A 398 22.60 -5.31 18.65
C PRO A 398 23.30 -3.99 19.02
N GLU A 399 24.40 -3.63 18.35
CA GLU A 399 25.12 -2.37 18.60
C GLU A 399 24.34 -1.11 18.20
N VAL A 400 23.42 -1.23 17.25
CA VAL A 400 22.53 -0.13 16.84
C VAL A 400 21.41 0.04 17.87
N PHE A 401 20.86 -1.07 18.34
CA PHE A 401 19.71 -1.05 19.26
C PHE A 401 20.10 -0.84 20.72
N GLU A 402 21.36 -1.09 21.12
CA GLU A 402 21.93 -0.59 22.39
C GLU A 402 21.79 0.94 22.49
N ARG A 403 21.94 1.64 21.35
CA ARG A 403 21.79 3.11 21.24
C ARG A 403 20.35 3.55 20.96
N GLY A 404 19.40 2.62 20.85
CA GLY A 404 18.00 2.88 20.62
C GLY A 404 17.58 3.03 19.15
N GLY A 405 18.42 2.65 18.18
CA GLY A 405 18.06 2.58 16.76
C GLY A 405 19.03 3.30 15.82
N PHE A 406 18.61 3.48 14.57
CA PHE A 406 19.37 4.19 13.54
C PHE A 406 19.26 5.70 13.67
N ASP A 407 20.34 6.42 13.33
CA ASP A 407 20.38 7.88 13.31
C ASP A 407 19.71 8.44 12.04
N GLY A 408 19.87 7.72 10.92
CA GLY A 408 19.27 8.08 9.64
C GLY A 408 18.77 6.86 8.86
N ILE A 409 17.67 7.00 8.12
CA ILE A 409 17.16 5.95 7.23
C ILE A 409 16.83 6.54 5.86
N VAL A 410 17.32 5.92 4.80
CA VAL A 410 17.06 6.34 3.41
C VAL A 410 16.65 5.14 2.58
N GLY A 411 15.95 5.34 1.48
CA GLY A 411 15.61 4.22 0.61
C GLY A 411 14.50 4.46 -0.40
N ASN A 412 14.27 3.43 -1.20
CA ASN A 412 13.12 3.31 -2.11
C ASN A 412 12.42 1.97 -1.87
N PRO A 413 11.57 1.88 -0.83
CA PRO A 413 10.87 0.64 -0.53
C PRO A 413 9.94 0.21 -1.69
N PRO A 414 9.59 -1.08 -1.77
CA PRO A 414 8.77 -1.61 -2.86
C PRO A 414 7.34 -1.05 -2.86
N PHE A 415 6.81 -0.79 -4.05
CA PHE A 415 5.43 -0.32 -4.27
C PHE A 415 4.51 -1.49 -4.61
N LEU A 416 3.57 -1.79 -3.72
CA LEU A 416 2.61 -2.87 -3.91
C LEU A 416 1.29 -2.55 -3.21
N GLY A 417 0.28 -2.13 -4.00
CA GLY A 417 -1.02 -1.73 -3.48
C GLY A 417 -1.69 -2.80 -2.61
N GLY A 418 -2.43 -2.41 -1.58
CA GLY A 418 -2.87 -3.30 -0.49
C GLY A 418 -3.59 -4.58 -0.89
N HIS A 419 -4.44 -4.53 -1.93
CA HIS A 419 -5.13 -5.72 -2.46
C HIS A 419 -4.19 -6.74 -3.12
N ARG A 420 -2.98 -6.33 -3.48
CA ARG A 420 -1.96 -7.16 -4.13
C ARG A 420 -0.94 -7.73 -3.16
N ILE A 421 -0.94 -7.35 -1.88
CA ILE A 421 -0.01 -7.90 -0.88
C ILE A 421 -0.33 -9.38 -0.60
N SER A 422 -1.62 -9.71 -0.46
CA SER A 422 -2.06 -11.05 -0.07
C SER A 422 -1.82 -12.15 -1.12
N GLY A 423 -1.59 -11.77 -2.38
CA GLY A 423 -1.23 -12.72 -3.44
C GLY A 423 0.17 -13.33 -3.25
N PRO A 424 1.25 -12.53 -3.35
CA PRO A 424 2.62 -13.00 -3.21
C PRO A 424 3.03 -13.33 -1.78
N PHE A 425 2.48 -12.64 -0.77
CA PHE A 425 2.89 -12.79 0.63
C PHE A 425 1.86 -13.50 1.53
N GLY A 426 0.64 -13.77 1.03
CA GLY A 426 -0.41 -14.39 1.83
C GLY A 426 -1.19 -13.41 2.72
N THR A 427 -2.32 -13.89 3.24
CA THR A 427 -3.26 -13.13 4.07
C THR A 427 -2.79 -12.90 5.50
N ALA A 428 -2.13 -13.88 6.11
CA ALA A 428 -1.55 -13.84 7.44
C ALA A 428 -0.47 -12.76 7.52
N TYR A 429 0.38 -12.68 6.49
CA TYR A 429 1.37 -11.61 6.37
C TYR A 429 0.74 -10.22 6.35
N ARG A 430 -0.29 -10.01 5.51
CA ARG A 430 -1.01 -8.73 5.48
C ARG A 430 -1.63 -8.39 6.85
N GLN A 431 -2.21 -9.38 7.53
CA GLN A 431 -2.82 -9.13 8.84
C GLN A 431 -1.76 -8.82 9.92
N TYR A 432 -0.60 -9.48 9.87
CA TYR A 432 0.55 -9.16 10.71
C TYR A 432 1.01 -7.72 10.52
N LEU A 433 1.14 -7.25 9.27
CA LEU A 433 1.51 -5.86 9.00
C LEU A 433 0.52 -4.87 9.63
N VAL A 434 -0.78 -5.16 9.55
CA VAL A 434 -1.83 -4.34 10.17
C VAL A 434 -1.71 -4.34 11.70
N ASP A 435 -1.65 -5.52 12.31
CA ASP A 435 -1.77 -5.66 13.77
C ASP A 435 -0.46 -5.33 14.51
N CYS A 436 0.70 -5.56 13.88
CA CYS A 436 2.01 -5.48 14.52
C CYS A 436 2.84 -4.27 14.06
N ILE A 437 2.70 -3.84 12.81
CA ILE A 437 3.45 -2.69 12.28
C ILE A 437 2.60 -1.43 12.34
N ALA A 438 1.36 -1.48 11.84
CA ALA A 438 0.45 -0.33 11.79
C ALA A 438 -0.40 -0.12 13.05
N ASP A 439 -0.03 -0.73 14.19
CA ASP A 439 -0.72 -0.60 15.48
C ASP A 439 -2.25 -0.91 15.43
N GLY A 440 -2.65 -1.83 14.55
CA GLY A 440 -4.04 -2.23 14.34
C GLY A 440 -4.83 -1.34 13.39
N GLN A 441 -4.21 -0.30 12.81
CA GLN A 441 -4.85 0.55 11.82
C GLN A 441 -5.10 -0.22 10.53
N ARG A 442 -6.38 -0.41 10.21
CA ARG A 442 -6.82 -1.24 9.08
C ARG A 442 -6.94 -0.40 7.82
N GLY A 443 -6.50 -0.97 6.69
CA GLY A 443 -6.68 -0.38 5.37
C GLY A 443 -6.14 -1.27 4.27
N SER A 444 -6.46 -0.94 3.02
CA SER A 444 -5.83 -1.45 1.80
C SER A 444 -4.60 -0.59 1.44
N ALA A 445 -3.76 -0.33 2.44
CA ALA A 445 -2.55 0.48 2.28
C ALA A 445 -1.52 -0.20 1.38
N ASP A 446 -0.81 0.60 0.57
CA ASP A 446 0.37 0.14 -0.16
C ASP A 446 1.47 -0.35 0.80
N LEU A 447 2.25 -1.34 0.38
CA LEU A 447 3.34 -1.92 1.15
C LEU A 447 4.33 -0.86 1.66
N VAL A 448 4.57 0.20 0.88
CA VAL A 448 5.48 1.29 1.28
C VAL A 448 5.03 2.01 2.56
N ALA A 449 3.73 2.08 2.86
CA ALA A 449 3.25 2.71 4.09
C ALA A 449 3.74 1.97 5.35
N TYR A 450 3.85 0.64 5.30
CA TYR A 450 4.37 -0.13 6.42
C TYR A 450 5.89 0.08 6.62
N PHE A 451 6.64 0.36 5.54
CA PHE A 451 8.04 0.76 5.65
C PHE A 451 8.21 2.12 6.34
N PHE A 452 7.31 3.08 6.10
CA PHE A 452 7.31 4.35 6.83
C PHE A 452 7.14 4.14 8.34
N VAL A 453 6.18 3.29 8.73
CA VAL A 453 5.94 2.99 10.15
C VAL A 453 7.10 2.19 10.75
N GLN A 454 7.65 1.22 10.01
CA GLN A 454 8.80 0.45 10.47
C GLN A 454 10.05 1.32 10.63
N ALA A 455 10.31 2.25 9.71
CA ALA A 455 11.41 3.20 9.84
C ALA A 455 11.29 4.02 11.13
N PHE A 456 10.09 4.52 11.46
CA PHE A 456 9.86 5.18 12.75
C PHE A 456 10.18 4.27 13.95
N ASN A 457 9.82 2.98 13.89
CA ASN A 457 10.04 2.03 14.98
C ASN A 457 11.52 1.72 15.23
N ILE A 458 12.36 1.75 14.18
CA ILE A 458 13.80 1.44 14.27
C ILE A 458 14.71 2.68 14.31
N LEU A 459 14.17 3.90 14.32
CA LEU A 459 14.92 5.15 14.50
C LEU A 459 15.17 5.49 15.97
N THR A 460 16.30 6.14 16.23
CA THR A 460 16.56 6.80 17.51
C THR A 460 15.55 7.91 17.80
N LYS A 461 15.51 8.40 19.05
CA LYS A 461 14.54 9.44 19.50
C LYS A 461 14.65 10.78 18.76
N LYS A 462 15.76 11.03 18.04
CA LYS A 462 16.07 12.26 17.29
C LYS A 462 16.57 11.95 15.87
N GLY A 463 16.20 10.79 15.34
CA GLY A 463 16.62 10.36 14.00
C GLY A 463 15.76 10.96 12.88
N SER A 464 16.27 10.94 11.66
CA SER A 464 15.53 11.36 10.46
C SER A 464 15.45 10.24 9.43
N PHE A 465 14.38 10.21 8.65
CA PHE A 465 14.33 9.34 7.47
C PHE A 465 13.70 10.01 6.27
N GLY A 466 14.07 9.54 5.08
CA GLY A 466 13.52 10.00 3.82
C GLY A 466 13.35 8.87 2.83
N PHE A 467 12.14 8.76 2.27
CA PHE A 467 11.80 7.70 1.33
C PHE A 467 11.19 8.23 0.04
N LEU A 468 11.36 7.43 -1.01
CA LEU A 468 10.48 7.42 -2.17
C LEU A 468 9.22 6.63 -1.85
N ALA A 469 8.07 7.15 -2.28
CA ALA A 469 6.78 6.50 -2.15
C ALA A 469 5.91 6.71 -3.41
N VAL A 470 4.85 5.93 -3.52
CA VAL A 470 3.77 6.18 -4.48
C VAL A 470 3.02 7.47 -4.14
N ASN A 471 2.36 8.10 -5.12
CA ASN A 471 1.52 9.29 -4.88
C ASN A 471 0.43 9.03 -3.83
N THR A 472 -0.08 7.79 -3.76
CA THR A 472 -1.10 7.41 -2.79
C THR A 472 -0.62 7.44 -1.33
N ILE A 473 0.67 7.66 -1.06
CA ILE A 473 1.16 7.87 0.32
C ILE A 473 0.45 9.04 1.03
N ALA A 474 -0.09 9.99 0.26
CA ALA A 474 -0.86 11.13 0.73
C ALA A 474 -2.38 10.98 0.50
N GLU A 475 -2.84 9.82 0.01
CA GLU A 475 -4.23 9.56 -0.38
C GLU A 475 -4.84 8.34 0.34
N GLY A 476 -6.13 8.44 0.67
CA GLY A 476 -6.97 7.34 1.16
C GLY A 476 -6.36 6.54 2.33
N GLU A 477 -6.61 5.22 2.32
CA GLU A 477 -6.17 4.30 3.39
C GLU A 477 -4.64 4.16 3.50
N THR A 478 -3.89 4.46 2.44
CA THR A 478 -2.42 4.40 2.47
C THR A 478 -1.85 5.55 3.30
N ARG A 479 -2.40 6.77 3.15
CA ARG A 479 -2.07 7.92 4.03
C ARG A 479 -2.38 7.62 5.48
N GLN A 480 -3.57 7.10 5.73
CA GLN A 480 -4.06 6.82 7.08
C GLN A 480 -3.10 5.88 7.82
N VAL A 481 -2.77 4.73 7.22
CA VAL A 481 -1.84 3.74 7.80
C VAL A 481 -0.41 4.26 7.93
N GLY A 482 0.04 5.09 6.99
CA GLY A 482 1.40 5.63 6.94
C GLY A 482 1.56 6.97 7.65
N LEU A 483 1.41 8.06 6.90
CA LEU A 483 1.76 9.42 7.36
C LEU A 483 0.87 9.91 8.50
N GLU A 484 -0.44 9.67 8.42
CA GLU A 484 -1.40 10.15 9.43
C GLU A 484 -1.14 9.47 10.78
N ASN A 485 -0.96 8.15 10.78
CA ASN A 485 -0.51 7.38 11.94
C ASN A 485 0.76 7.98 12.56
N LEU A 486 1.77 8.25 11.74
CA LEU A 486 3.05 8.78 12.21
C LEU A 486 2.95 10.18 12.80
N LEU A 487 2.06 11.04 12.28
CA LEU A 487 1.83 12.37 12.83
C LEU A 487 1.04 12.37 14.15
N THR A 488 0.30 11.30 14.47
CA THR A 488 -0.24 11.12 15.84
C THR A 488 0.85 10.85 16.88
N LYS A 489 2.03 10.42 16.42
CA LYS A 489 3.23 10.19 17.24
C LYS A 489 4.09 11.46 17.21
N LYS A 490 5.09 11.56 18.11
CA LYS A 490 6.04 12.70 18.11
C LYS A 490 6.94 12.65 16.87
N THR A 491 6.41 13.09 15.73
CA THR A 491 7.06 13.05 14.41
C THR A 491 6.64 14.29 13.62
N ALA A 492 7.51 14.79 12.76
CA ALA A 492 7.19 15.90 11.85
C ALA A 492 7.64 15.57 10.42
N ILE A 493 6.79 15.85 9.43
CA ILE A 493 7.19 15.89 8.02
C ILE A 493 7.80 17.27 7.79
N TYR A 494 9.12 17.36 7.63
CA TYR A 494 9.79 18.66 7.48
C TYR A 494 10.10 19.02 6.03
N CYS A 495 10.10 18.03 5.12
CA CYS A 495 10.27 18.28 3.71
C CYS A 495 9.49 17.28 2.86
N ALA A 496 8.77 17.76 1.84
CA ALA A 496 8.02 16.90 0.93
C ALA A 496 7.98 17.45 -0.51
N TYR A 497 7.94 16.54 -1.47
CA TYR A 497 7.71 16.81 -2.88
C TYR A 497 6.62 15.85 -3.38
N PRO A 498 5.33 16.20 -3.24
CA PRO A 498 4.23 15.37 -3.70
C PRO A 498 4.18 15.33 -5.24
N ASN A 499 3.70 14.23 -5.80
CA ASN A 499 3.42 14.09 -7.24
C ASN A 499 4.60 14.42 -8.19
N ALA A 500 5.83 14.26 -7.72
CA ALA A 500 7.03 14.45 -8.51
C ALA A 500 7.09 13.42 -9.65
N ARG A 501 7.48 13.86 -10.85
CA ARG A 501 7.70 12.95 -11.99
C ARG A 501 9.00 12.19 -11.81
N TRP A 502 8.96 10.88 -12.06
CA TRP A 502 10.16 10.08 -12.12
C TRP A 502 11.09 10.60 -13.22
N PRO A 503 12.37 10.88 -12.93
CA PRO A 503 13.31 11.38 -13.93
C PRO A 503 13.45 10.44 -15.14
N GLY A 504 13.39 10.98 -16.35
CA GLY A 504 13.57 10.23 -17.61
C GLY A 504 12.26 9.92 -18.34
N LYS A 505 12.25 8.82 -19.12
CA LYS A 505 11.13 8.45 -20.01
C LYS A 505 10.00 7.66 -19.32
N ALA A 506 10.15 7.30 -18.04
CA ALA A 506 9.16 6.50 -17.33
C ALA A 506 8.02 7.39 -16.81
N ALA A 507 6.77 7.04 -17.13
CA ALA A 507 5.58 7.75 -16.67
C ALA A 507 5.15 7.30 -15.26
N VAL A 508 6.06 7.42 -14.28
CA VAL A 508 5.80 7.10 -12.88
C VAL A 508 5.74 8.40 -12.09
N ILE A 509 4.70 8.55 -11.26
CA ILE A 509 4.55 9.67 -10.33
C ILE A 509 4.91 9.13 -8.94
N ILE A 510 5.76 9.87 -8.24
CA ILE A 510 6.25 9.52 -6.90
C ILE A 510 6.06 10.69 -5.94
N SER A 511 6.13 10.40 -4.65
CA SER A 511 6.30 11.39 -3.61
C SER A 511 7.65 11.18 -2.92
N ARG A 512 8.39 12.26 -2.69
CA ARG A 512 9.56 12.27 -1.79
C ARG A 512 9.12 12.83 -0.46
N VAL A 513 9.33 12.09 0.63
CA VAL A 513 8.86 12.52 1.95
C VAL A 513 9.97 12.33 2.97
N HIS A 514 10.23 13.37 3.76
CA HIS A 514 11.24 13.41 4.80
C HIS A 514 10.61 13.68 6.16
N LEU A 515 10.92 12.81 7.12
CA LEU A 515 10.37 12.87 8.47
C LEU A 515 11.48 12.94 9.51
N TYR A 516 11.18 13.60 10.61
CA TYR A 516 12.03 13.68 11.78
C TYR A 516 11.27 13.14 13.00
N LYS A 517 11.90 12.22 13.74
CA LYS A 517 11.35 11.68 14.98
C LYS A 517 11.70 12.61 16.14
N GLY A 518 10.69 13.14 16.80
CA GLY A 518 10.79 14.16 17.83
C GLY A 518 10.20 15.50 17.41
N THR A 519 10.49 16.54 18.19
CA THR A 519 10.03 17.92 17.91
C THR A 519 10.94 18.57 16.89
N TRP A 520 10.37 19.01 15.76
CA TRP A 520 11.06 19.77 14.73
C TRP A 520 10.81 21.27 14.91
N LYS A 521 11.88 22.06 15.05
CA LYS A 521 11.84 23.53 15.07
C LYS A 521 12.49 24.16 13.83
N GLY A 522 12.97 23.32 12.92
CA GLY A 522 13.55 23.73 11.64
C GLY A 522 12.52 24.31 10.68
N LYS A 523 13.00 24.72 9.49
CA LYS A 523 12.13 25.16 8.40
C LYS A 523 11.34 23.96 7.85
N PHE A 524 10.07 24.17 7.51
CA PHE A 524 9.29 23.23 6.71
C PHE A 524 9.34 23.64 5.24
N THR A 525 9.56 22.67 4.35
CA THR A 525 9.72 22.92 2.91
C THR A 525 8.83 22.01 2.08
N LEU A 526 7.89 22.57 1.34
CA LEU A 526 7.01 21.85 0.42
C LEU A 526 7.32 22.32 -1.02
N GLU A 527 7.83 21.43 -1.87
CA GLU A 527 8.25 21.77 -3.24
C GLU A 527 9.18 23.01 -3.29
N ASP A 528 10.23 23.00 -2.46
CA ASP A 528 11.19 24.11 -2.30
C ASP A 528 10.61 25.42 -1.72
N LYS A 529 9.31 25.47 -1.40
CA LYS A 529 8.66 26.63 -0.75
C LYS A 529 8.61 26.46 0.75
N ARG A 530 8.93 27.54 1.47
CA ARG A 530 8.79 27.59 2.92
C ARG A 530 7.31 27.61 3.30
N VAL A 531 6.94 26.74 4.23
CA VAL A 531 5.59 26.63 4.81
C VAL A 531 5.70 26.59 6.34
N ASP A 532 4.58 26.74 7.05
CA ASP A 532 4.56 26.70 8.52
C ASP A 532 4.46 25.27 9.06
N HIS A 533 3.80 24.38 8.32
CA HIS A 533 3.71 22.95 8.62
C HIS A 533 3.47 22.13 7.33
N ILE A 534 3.61 20.80 7.43
CA ILE A 534 3.24 19.86 6.36
C ILE A 534 2.33 18.78 6.96
N SER A 535 1.12 18.67 6.44
CA SER A 535 0.11 17.68 6.88
C SER A 535 0.36 16.28 6.30
N ALA A 536 -0.42 15.29 6.74
CA ALA A 536 -0.39 13.94 6.15
C ALA A 536 -0.80 13.92 4.66
N PHE A 537 -1.48 14.96 4.19
CA PHE A 537 -1.87 15.13 2.78
C PHE A 537 -0.73 15.72 1.93
N LEU A 538 0.44 15.99 2.54
CA LEU A 538 1.57 16.69 1.94
C LEU A 538 1.18 18.08 1.45
N THR A 539 0.39 18.80 2.27
CA THR A 539 -0.05 20.18 2.03
C THR A 539 0.34 21.07 3.21
N SER A 540 0.27 22.38 3.04
CA SER A 540 0.56 23.39 4.06
C SER A 540 -0.64 23.77 4.94
N HIS A 541 -1.77 23.07 4.81
CA HIS A 541 -2.98 23.34 5.58
C HIS A 541 -3.29 22.15 6.48
N GLU A 542 -3.89 22.42 7.65
CA GLU A 542 -4.47 21.36 8.45
C GLU A 542 -5.67 20.80 7.69
N GLU A 543 -5.61 19.49 7.44
CA GLU A 543 -6.63 18.76 6.69
C GLU A 543 -6.96 17.51 7.48
N TRP A 544 -8.26 17.21 7.57
CA TRP A 544 -8.78 16.06 8.29
C TRP A 544 -9.20 14.96 7.31
N SER A 545 -8.99 13.71 7.72
CA SER A 545 -9.61 12.58 7.05
C SER A 545 -11.13 12.75 7.08
N PRO A 546 -11.82 12.58 5.94
CA PRO A 546 -13.26 12.70 5.90
C PRO A 546 -13.91 11.56 6.71
N GLU A 547 -14.76 11.91 7.65
CA GLU A 547 -15.48 10.97 8.51
C GLU A 547 -16.89 10.72 8.00
N ALA A 548 -17.37 9.47 8.15
CA ALA A 548 -18.71 9.11 7.72
C ALA A 548 -19.76 9.70 8.67
N LEU A 549 -20.69 10.48 8.12
CA LEU A 549 -21.78 11.11 8.88
C LEU A 549 -22.98 10.17 8.95
N ILE A 550 -23.49 9.93 10.17
CA ILE A 550 -24.68 9.10 10.40
C ILE A 550 -25.89 9.68 9.69
N SER A 551 -25.99 11.01 9.62
CA SER A 551 -27.01 11.73 8.85
C SER A 551 -27.05 11.34 7.36
N ASN A 552 -25.96 10.83 6.78
CA ASN A 552 -25.88 10.41 5.38
C ASN A 552 -26.06 8.90 5.17
N LYS A 553 -26.01 8.11 6.25
CA LYS A 553 -26.04 6.65 6.19
C LYS A 553 -27.37 6.15 5.61
N GLY A 554 -27.28 5.18 4.69
CA GLY A 554 -28.47 4.57 4.08
C GLY A 554 -29.19 5.47 3.08
N LYS A 555 -28.50 6.47 2.51
CA LYS A 555 -29.02 7.33 1.43
C LYS A 555 -28.34 7.10 0.07
N SER A 556 -27.21 6.38 0.05
CA SER A 556 -26.47 6.06 -1.17
C SER A 556 -26.02 4.61 -1.14
N PHE A 557 -26.19 3.90 -2.26
CA PHE A 557 -26.00 2.46 -2.33
C PHE A 557 -25.31 2.05 -3.63
N GLN A 558 -24.40 1.08 -3.56
CA GLN A 558 -23.95 0.39 -4.77
C GLN A 558 -25.05 -0.56 -5.27
N GLY A 559 -25.24 -0.64 -6.58
CA GLY A 559 -26.18 -1.56 -7.21
C GLY A 559 -25.88 -3.07 -7.00
N SER A 560 -26.72 -3.90 -7.59
CA SER A 560 -26.75 -5.36 -7.45
C SER A 560 -25.61 -6.03 -8.22
N LEU A 561 -24.87 -6.90 -7.53
CA LEU A 561 -23.80 -7.71 -8.12
C LEU A 561 -24.36 -9.07 -8.52
N ILE A 562 -24.71 -9.21 -9.80
CA ILE A 562 -25.36 -10.42 -10.34
C ILE A 562 -24.42 -11.63 -10.37
N LEU A 563 -23.17 -11.41 -10.77
CA LEU A 563 -22.13 -12.42 -10.96
C LEU A 563 -22.63 -13.66 -11.74
N GLY A 564 -22.83 -13.47 -13.05
CA GLY A 564 -23.25 -14.50 -14.02
C GLY A 564 -23.99 -13.86 -15.20
N MET A 565 -23.43 -13.91 -16.41
CA MET A 565 -24.04 -13.24 -17.57
C MET A 565 -25.35 -13.90 -18.01
N GLY A 566 -25.57 -15.17 -17.67
CA GLY A 566 -26.84 -15.87 -17.92
C GLY A 566 -28.06 -15.31 -17.16
N PHE A 567 -27.89 -14.35 -16.26
CA PHE A 567 -29.03 -13.60 -15.70
C PHE A 567 -29.55 -12.50 -16.63
N THR A 568 -28.72 -12.03 -17.57
CA THR A 568 -29.07 -10.94 -18.47
C THR A 568 -29.72 -11.47 -19.75
N LEU A 569 -30.65 -10.71 -20.30
CA LEU A 569 -31.42 -11.04 -21.48
C LEU A 569 -31.47 -9.84 -22.44
N PRO A 570 -31.44 -10.07 -23.76
CA PRO A 570 -31.93 -9.09 -24.72
C PRO A 570 -33.41 -8.81 -24.47
N GLU A 571 -33.85 -7.57 -24.68
CA GLU A 571 -35.23 -7.13 -24.49
C GLU A 571 -36.25 -8.03 -25.21
N LYS A 572 -36.00 -8.34 -26.48
CA LYS A 572 -36.86 -9.23 -27.28
C LYS A 572 -37.12 -10.57 -26.56
N LYS A 573 -36.09 -11.14 -25.94
CA LYS A 573 -36.20 -12.43 -25.24
C LYS A 573 -36.95 -12.32 -23.92
N ALA A 574 -36.84 -11.20 -23.23
CA ALA A 574 -37.66 -10.94 -22.04
C ALA A 574 -39.14 -10.87 -22.42
N TYR A 575 -39.49 -10.17 -23.50
CA TYR A 575 -40.88 -10.12 -24.00
C TYR A 575 -41.38 -11.48 -24.48
N GLU A 576 -40.55 -12.29 -25.14
CA GLU A 576 -40.90 -13.67 -25.50
C GLU A 576 -41.27 -14.50 -24.26
N PHE A 577 -40.54 -14.35 -23.14
CA PHE A 577 -40.86 -15.05 -21.89
C PHE A 577 -42.16 -14.56 -21.26
N ILE A 578 -42.45 -13.26 -21.31
CA ILE A 578 -43.71 -12.67 -20.81
C ILE A 578 -44.89 -13.13 -21.65
N GLN A 579 -44.73 -13.23 -22.98
CA GLN A 579 -45.77 -13.76 -23.88
C GLN A 579 -46.07 -15.23 -23.62
N GLN A 580 -45.06 -16.03 -23.27
CA GLN A 580 -45.24 -17.45 -22.93
C GLN A 580 -45.96 -17.63 -21.59
N ASN A 581 -45.66 -16.79 -20.60
CA ASN A 581 -46.37 -16.75 -19.34
C ASN A 581 -46.35 -15.31 -18.77
N PRO A 582 -47.51 -14.63 -18.69
CA PRO A 582 -47.58 -13.25 -18.17
C PRO A 582 -47.03 -13.09 -16.76
N ASP A 583 -47.08 -14.13 -15.92
CA ASP A 583 -46.52 -14.07 -14.56
C ASP A 583 -44.99 -13.83 -14.56
N ASN A 584 -44.28 -14.15 -15.64
CA ASN A 584 -42.84 -13.93 -15.76
C ASN A 584 -42.45 -12.45 -15.67
N GLU A 585 -43.37 -11.52 -15.92
CA GLU A 585 -43.13 -10.08 -15.71
C GLU A 585 -42.69 -9.75 -14.28
N LYS A 586 -43.13 -10.54 -13.28
CA LYS A 586 -42.76 -10.34 -11.86
C LYS A 586 -41.28 -10.58 -11.56
N VAL A 587 -40.55 -11.24 -12.45
CA VAL A 587 -39.13 -11.61 -12.28
C VAL A 587 -38.24 -11.06 -13.39
N LEU A 588 -38.80 -10.28 -14.32
CA LEU A 588 -38.09 -9.69 -15.45
C LEU A 588 -38.08 -8.17 -15.30
N PHE A 589 -36.89 -7.59 -15.26
CA PHE A 589 -36.72 -6.15 -15.05
C PHE A 589 -35.75 -5.55 -16.07
N PRO A 590 -35.93 -4.29 -16.50
CA PRO A 590 -34.88 -3.55 -17.18
C PRO A 590 -33.62 -3.50 -16.29
N PHE A 591 -32.45 -3.57 -16.92
CA PHE A 591 -31.16 -3.65 -16.23
C PHE A 591 -30.21 -2.56 -16.69
N LEU A 592 -29.96 -1.60 -15.79
CA LEU A 592 -29.14 -0.42 -16.08
C LEU A 592 -27.71 -0.61 -15.56
N ASN A 593 -26.73 -0.39 -16.44
CA ASN A 593 -25.32 -0.36 -16.07
C ASN A 593 -24.70 1.04 -16.29
N GLY A 594 -23.40 1.17 -15.99
CA GLY A 594 -22.69 2.44 -16.17
C GLY A 594 -22.49 2.85 -17.64
N GLU A 595 -22.45 1.89 -18.56
CA GLU A 595 -22.31 2.16 -20.00
C GLU A 595 -23.60 2.75 -20.58
N ASP A 596 -24.76 2.23 -20.16
CA ASP A 596 -26.08 2.75 -20.51
C ASP A 596 -26.23 4.21 -20.09
N LEU A 597 -25.83 4.55 -18.86
CA LEU A 597 -25.84 5.92 -18.35
C LEU A 597 -24.94 6.87 -19.15
N ASN A 598 -23.73 6.40 -19.48
CA ASN A 598 -22.67 7.24 -20.02
C ASN A 598 -22.73 7.43 -21.54
N SER A 599 -23.36 6.50 -22.26
CA SER A 599 -23.30 6.41 -23.72
C SER A 599 -24.65 6.62 -24.40
N SER A 600 -25.77 6.34 -23.71
CA SER A 600 -27.11 6.53 -24.27
C SER A 600 -27.60 7.97 -24.09
N ALA A 601 -28.17 8.55 -25.16
CA ALA A 601 -28.80 9.88 -25.11
C ALA A 601 -30.02 9.93 -24.18
N THR A 602 -30.79 8.84 -24.11
CA THR A 602 -31.96 8.72 -23.21
C THR A 602 -31.61 8.06 -21.88
N GLN A 603 -30.35 7.59 -21.74
CA GLN A 603 -29.85 6.95 -20.53
C GLN A 603 -30.70 5.74 -20.11
N SER A 604 -31.37 5.11 -21.09
CA SER A 604 -32.28 4.00 -20.88
C SER A 604 -31.54 2.66 -20.86
N PRO A 605 -32.03 1.65 -20.12
CA PRO A 605 -31.44 0.31 -20.11
C PRO A 605 -31.39 -0.33 -21.50
N SER A 606 -30.22 -0.87 -21.90
CA SER A 606 -30.07 -1.60 -23.17
C SER A 606 -30.49 -3.08 -23.09
N ARG A 607 -30.78 -3.58 -21.88
CA ARG A 607 -30.98 -5.00 -21.60
C ARG A 607 -31.90 -5.23 -20.42
N TRP A 608 -32.32 -6.48 -20.28
CA TRP A 608 -33.17 -6.95 -19.19
C TRP A 608 -32.41 -7.95 -18.31
N VAL A 609 -32.93 -8.22 -17.13
CA VAL A 609 -32.36 -9.18 -16.18
C VAL A 609 -33.46 -9.99 -15.49
N ILE A 610 -33.14 -11.26 -15.23
CA ILE A 610 -33.95 -12.16 -14.41
C ILE A 610 -33.57 -11.93 -12.95
N ASN A 611 -34.54 -11.57 -12.09
CA ASN A 611 -34.32 -11.33 -10.68
C ASN A 611 -35.35 -12.06 -9.81
N PHE A 612 -34.87 -13.04 -9.03
CA PHE A 612 -35.66 -13.77 -8.03
C PHE A 612 -35.47 -13.21 -6.60
N TRP A 613 -34.79 -12.07 -6.46
CA TRP A 613 -34.58 -11.37 -5.19
C TRP A 613 -33.89 -12.25 -4.13
N ASP A 614 -34.60 -12.63 -3.07
CA ASP A 614 -34.15 -13.53 -2.01
C ASP A 614 -35.02 -14.79 -1.88
N TRP A 615 -35.83 -15.07 -2.91
CA TRP A 615 -36.81 -16.15 -2.92
C TRP A 615 -36.15 -17.53 -2.88
N SER A 616 -36.86 -18.49 -2.28
CA SER A 616 -36.47 -19.90 -2.35
C SER A 616 -36.40 -20.42 -3.79
N GLU A 617 -35.55 -21.43 -4.04
CA GLU A 617 -35.46 -22.10 -5.35
C GLU A 617 -36.81 -22.68 -5.76
N LYS A 618 -37.57 -23.23 -4.80
CA LYS A 618 -38.91 -23.79 -5.03
C LYS A 618 -39.85 -22.75 -5.63
N LYS A 619 -39.91 -21.54 -5.06
CA LYS A 619 -40.70 -20.42 -5.61
C LYS A 619 -40.14 -19.94 -6.93
N SER A 620 -38.83 -19.78 -7.04
CA SER A 620 -38.17 -19.33 -8.28
C SER A 620 -38.47 -20.27 -9.46
N SER A 621 -38.52 -21.58 -9.20
CA SER A 621 -38.78 -22.62 -10.20
C SER A 621 -40.19 -22.63 -10.79
N THR A 622 -41.15 -21.92 -10.19
CA THR A 622 -42.51 -21.78 -10.75
C THR A 622 -42.53 -20.87 -11.97
N TYR A 623 -41.54 -19.98 -12.12
CA TYR A 623 -41.33 -19.14 -13.30
C TYR A 623 -40.46 -19.90 -14.31
N LYS A 624 -41.11 -20.81 -15.05
CA LYS A 624 -40.46 -21.87 -15.81
C LYS A 624 -39.43 -21.36 -16.82
N GLU A 625 -39.78 -20.37 -17.65
CA GLU A 625 -38.93 -19.89 -18.74
C GLU A 625 -37.69 -19.15 -18.21
N PRO A 626 -37.81 -18.15 -17.30
CA PRO A 626 -36.64 -17.52 -16.69
C PRO A 626 -35.79 -18.50 -15.88
N TYR A 627 -36.40 -19.41 -15.13
CA TYR A 627 -35.67 -20.38 -14.31
C TYR A 627 -34.88 -21.39 -15.15
N LEU A 628 -35.47 -21.95 -16.21
CA LEU A 628 -34.76 -22.84 -17.12
C LEU A 628 -33.63 -22.11 -17.86
N HIS A 629 -33.82 -20.82 -18.19
CA HIS A 629 -32.76 -20.01 -18.78
C HIS A 629 -31.54 -19.91 -17.86
N ILE A 630 -31.72 -19.48 -16.60
CA ILE A 630 -30.58 -19.39 -15.68
C ILE A 630 -30.01 -20.77 -15.34
N LYS A 631 -30.82 -21.83 -15.31
CA LYS A 631 -30.33 -23.19 -15.10
C LYS A 631 -29.41 -23.63 -16.23
N ALA A 632 -29.69 -23.25 -17.47
CA ALA A 632 -28.85 -23.58 -18.62
C ALA A 632 -27.59 -22.71 -18.71
N HIS A 633 -27.64 -21.43 -18.29
CA HIS A 633 -26.57 -20.45 -18.57
C HIS A 633 -25.81 -19.95 -17.34
N VAL A 634 -26.31 -20.16 -16.12
CA VAL A 634 -25.67 -19.72 -14.87
C VAL A 634 -25.18 -20.91 -14.05
N TYR A 635 -25.97 -21.99 -13.98
CA TYR A 635 -25.63 -23.17 -13.18
C TYR A 635 -24.26 -23.79 -13.57
N PRO A 636 -23.96 -24.03 -14.88
CA PRO A 636 -22.69 -24.66 -15.25
C PRO A 636 -21.48 -23.81 -14.85
N ASP A 637 -21.53 -22.50 -15.12
CA ASP A 637 -20.47 -21.55 -14.76
C ASP A 637 -20.23 -21.49 -13.24
N ARG A 638 -21.31 -21.53 -12.45
CA ARG A 638 -21.22 -21.50 -10.99
C ARG A 638 -20.70 -22.82 -10.43
N LEU A 639 -21.06 -23.94 -11.03
CA LEU A 639 -20.56 -25.27 -10.64
C LEU A 639 -19.05 -25.40 -10.89
N GLU A 640 -18.55 -24.82 -11.98
CA GLU A 640 -17.11 -24.73 -12.22
C GLU A 640 -16.43 -23.83 -11.18
N LYS A 641 -16.97 -22.62 -10.96
CA LYS A 641 -16.40 -21.66 -10.00
C LYS A 641 -16.45 -22.15 -8.56
N SER A 642 -17.43 -22.95 -8.16
CA SER A 642 -17.55 -23.43 -6.78
C SER A 642 -16.41 -24.35 -6.33
N ARG A 643 -15.64 -24.90 -7.30
CA ARG A 643 -14.42 -25.65 -7.03
C ARG A 643 -13.27 -24.75 -6.55
N GLN A 644 -13.40 -23.43 -6.71
CA GLN A 644 -12.45 -22.44 -6.21
C GLN A 644 -12.81 -22.04 -4.76
N LYS A 645 -11.82 -21.98 -3.87
CA LYS A 645 -11.99 -21.69 -2.43
C LYS A 645 -12.84 -20.43 -2.16
N SER A 646 -12.65 -19.38 -2.97
CA SER A 646 -13.36 -18.09 -2.88
C SER A 646 -14.85 -18.14 -3.24
N TYR A 647 -15.29 -19.14 -4.02
CA TYR A 647 -16.67 -19.27 -4.50
C TYR A 647 -17.36 -20.54 -3.97
N SER A 648 -16.76 -21.23 -3.00
CA SER A 648 -17.28 -22.50 -2.43
C SER A 648 -18.75 -22.46 -2.01
N LYS A 649 -19.29 -21.30 -1.60
CA LYS A 649 -20.68 -21.14 -1.15
C LYS A 649 -21.66 -20.71 -2.25
N ILE A 650 -21.20 -20.39 -3.46
CA ILE A 650 -22.05 -19.82 -4.51
C ILE A 650 -23.13 -20.81 -5.01
N MET A 651 -22.87 -22.12 -4.90
CA MET A 651 -23.82 -23.15 -5.34
C MET A 651 -25.06 -23.26 -4.46
N ASN A 652 -24.97 -22.91 -3.17
CA ASN A 652 -26.11 -22.94 -2.26
C ASN A 652 -27.19 -21.89 -2.62
N MET A 653 -26.86 -20.97 -3.52
CA MET A 653 -27.71 -19.88 -3.98
C MET A 653 -27.49 -19.62 -5.46
N TRP A 654 -27.26 -20.67 -6.25
CA TRP A 654 -26.82 -20.56 -7.64
C TRP A 654 -27.81 -19.76 -8.52
N TRP A 655 -29.10 -19.76 -8.18
CA TRP A 655 -30.17 -19.05 -8.88
C TRP A 655 -30.36 -17.59 -8.45
N LEU A 656 -29.66 -17.13 -7.40
CA LEU A 656 -29.73 -15.77 -6.89
C LEU A 656 -28.50 -14.95 -7.28
N TYR A 657 -28.62 -13.62 -7.21
CA TYR A 657 -27.47 -12.73 -7.34
C TYR A 657 -26.49 -12.92 -6.20
N TRP A 658 -25.20 -12.68 -6.47
CA TRP A 658 -24.18 -12.71 -5.42
C TRP A 658 -24.42 -11.63 -4.36
N ARG A 659 -24.86 -10.43 -4.76
CA ARG A 659 -25.38 -9.40 -3.85
C ARG A 659 -26.65 -8.77 -4.40
N HIS A 660 -27.79 -9.11 -3.80
CA HIS A 660 -29.14 -8.65 -4.19
C HIS A 660 -29.55 -7.28 -3.60
N ARG A 661 -28.74 -6.71 -2.68
CA ARG A 661 -28.88 -5.33 -2.14
C ARG A 661 -30.26 -5.01 -1.54
N PRO A 662 -30.72 -5.74 -0.51
CA PRO A 662 -32.04 -5.52 0.07
C PRO A 662 -32.19 -4.10 0.61
N ASP A 663 -31.17 -3.55 1.28
CA ASP A 663 -31.21 -2.20 1.87
C ASP A 663 -31.54 -1.10 0.85
N LEU A 664 -30.97 -1.18 -0.36
CA LEU A 664 -31.26 -0.24 -1.45
C LEU A 664 -32.75 -0.28 -1.82
N TYR A 665 -33.25 -1.46 -2.19
CA TYR A 665 -34.62 -1.60 -2.70
C TYR A 665 -35.66 -1.33 -1.61
N HIS A 666 -35.39 -1.69 -0.34
CA HIS A 666 -36.27 -1.32 0.77
C HIS A 666 -36.32 0.20 0.98
N THR A 667 -35.19 0.89 0.80
CA THR A 667 -35.11 2.35 0.97
C THR A 667 -35.90 3.10 -0.11
N ILE A 668 -35.82 2.66 -1.36
CA ILE A 668 -36.55 3.29 -2.50
C ILE A 668 -38.00 2.81 -2.64
N GLY A 669 -38.53 2.09 -1.64
CA GLY A 669 -39.91 1.62 -1.59
C GLY A 669 -40.24 0.40 -2.46
N ARG A 670 -39.23 -0.38 -2.85
CA ARG A 670 -39.33 -1.66 -3.59
C ARG A 670 -39.05 -2.89 -2.70
N GLY A 671 -39.14 -2.72 -1.38
CA GLY A 671 -38.84 -3.78 -0.41
C GLY A 671 -39.80 -4.97 -0.47
N ASN A 672 -41.04 -4.76 -0.94
CA ASN A 672 -42.07 -5.78 -1.10
C ASN A 672 -41.72 -6.89 -2.11
N LEU A 673 -40.68 -6.69 -2.92
CA LEU A 673 -40.15 -7.71 -3.83
C LEU A 673 -39.35 -8.81 -3.09
N PHE A 674 -38.93 -8.55 -1.86
CA PHE A 674 -38.19 -9.49 -1.00
C PHE A 674 -39.15 -10.26 -0.09
N GLU A 675 -38.76 -11.47 0.30
CA GLU A 675 -39.45 -12.27 1.33
C GLU A 675 -38.91 -11.98 2.74
N LYS A 676 -37.63 -11.59 2.85
CA LYS A 676 -37.00 -11.23 4.11
C LYS A 676 -36.93 -9.72 4.25
N HIS A 677 -37.51 -9.22 5.33
CA HIS A 677 -37.54 -7.80 5.63
C HIS A 677 -36.76 -7.48 6.92
N PRO A 678 -36.22 -6.25 7.04
CA PRO A 678 -35.70 -5.74 8.29
C PRO A 678 -36.75 -5.79 9.42
N PHE A 679 -36.29 -5.89 10.67
CA PHE A 679 -37.18 -5.85 11.82
C PHE A 679 -37.96 -4.52 11.86
N GLY A 680 -39.28 -4.60 12.04
CA GLY A 680 -40.16 -3.43 12.05
C GLY A 680 -40.39 -2.79 10.67
N TRP A 681 -40.04 -3.48 9.58
CA TRP A 681 -40.31 -2.98 8.23
C TRP A 681 -41.82 -2.88 7.96
N VAL A 682 -42.20 -1.80 7.31
CA VAL A 682 -43.55 -1.53 6.80
C VAL A 682 -43.41 -1.16 5.33
N GLU A 683 -44.36 -1.64 4.51
CA GLU A 683 -44.39 -1.32 3.09
C GLU A 683 -44.51 0.20 2.90
N LYS A 684 -43.64 0.74 2.04
CA LYS A 684 -43.61 2.16 1.67
C LYS A 684 -44.01 2.29 0.21
N LYS A 685 -44.65 3.41 -0.13
CA LYS A 685 -44.89 3.77 -1.54
C LYS A 685 -43.53 3.81 -2.28
N PRO A 686 -43.37 3.13 -3.42
CA PRO A 686 -42.18 3.28 -4.25
C PRO A 686 -41.93 4.74 -4.63
N MET A 687 -40.67 5.17 -4.59
CA MET A 687 -40.28 6.46 -5.17
C MET A 687 -40.47 6.40 -6.68
N ASP A 688 -40.88 7.51 -7.32
CA ASP A 688 -41.07 7.54 -8.77
C ASP A 688 -39.73 7.53 -9.51
N ARG A 689 -38.73 8.25 -8.97
CA ARG A 689 -37.38 8.37 -9.52
C ARG A 689 -36.31 8.41 -8.41
N VAL A 690 -35.08 8.11 -8.80
CA VAL A 690 -33.87 8.19 -7.98
C VAL A 690 -32.72 8.75 -8.80
N LEU A 691 -31.67 9.24 -8.14
CA LEU A 691 -30.43 9.63 -8.81
C LEU A 691 -29.49 8.44 -8.94
N VAL A 692 -28.85 8.33 -10.11
CA VAL A 692 -27.89 7.25 -10.40
C VAL A 692 -26.64 7.81 -11.07
N THR A 693 -25.47 7.36 -10.63
CA THR A 693 -24.17 7.63 -11.28
C THR A 693 -23.49 6.31 -11.64
N ALA A 694 -22.70 6.32 -12.71
CA ALA A 694 -21.75 5.27 -12.97
C ALA A 694 -20.69 5.23 -11.86
N ARG A 695 -20.27 4.03 -11.45
CA ARG A 695 -19.27 3.85 -10.40
C ARG A 695 -17.87 4.17 -10.88
N VAL A 696 -17.58 3.93 -12.16
CA VAL A 696 -16.31 4.28 -12.80
C VAL A 696 -16.63 5.11 -14.03
N SER A 697 -16.16 6.35 -14.07
CA SER A 697 -16.44 7.27 -15.20
C SER A 697 -15.37 8.34 -15.32
N LYS A 698 -15.20 8.85 -16.56
CA LYS A 698 -14.32 9.99 -16.86
C LYS A 698 -14.75 11.26 -16.13
N TYR A 699 -16.06 11.45 -15.99
CA TYR A 699 -16.69 12.57 -15.30
C TYR A 699 -17.63 12.05 -14.22
N PHE A 700 -17.63 12.70 -13.06
CA PHE A 700 -18.71 12.50 -12.10
C PHE A 700 -20.00 13.08 -12.68
N SER A 701 -21.02 12.24 -12.84
CA SER A 701 -22.28 12.66 -13.43
C SER A 701 -23.42 11.81 -12.93
N ILE A 702 -24.49 12.48 -12.52
CA ILE A 702 -25.72 11.86 -11.99
C ILE A 702 -26.85 12.03 -12.98
N SER A 703 -27.82 11.12 -12.95
CA SER A 703 -29.00 11.14 -13.81
C SER A 703 -30.23 10.61 -13.09
N TRP A 704 -31.39 11.16 -13.40
CA TRP A 704 -32.68 10.67 -12.91
C TRP A 704 -33.03 9.34 -13.58
N GLN A 705 -33.43 8.35 -12.79
CA GLN A 705 -33.85 7.03 -13.28
C GLN A 705 -35.08 6.55 -12.52
N PRO A 706 -36.02 5.84 -13.18
CA PRO A 706 -37.18 5.28 -12.49
C PRO A 706 -36.78 4.10 -11.60
N THR A 707 -37.58 3.82 -10.57
CA THR A 707 -37.26 2.80 -9.54
C THR A 707 -37.70 1.38 -9.89
N ASN A 708 -38.34 1.18 -11.05
CA ASN A 708 -38.75 -0.14 -11.55
C ASN A 708 -37.62 -0.87 -12.32
N ILE A 709 -36.37 -0.39 -12.18
CA ILE A 709 -35.18 -0.91 -12.84
C ILE A 709 -34.30 -1.63 -11.82
N VAL A 710 -33.60 -2.67 -12.26
CA VAL A 710 -32.50 -3.27 -11.48
C VAL A 710 -31.19 -2.58 -11.85
N PHE A 711 -30.51 -2.03 -10.85
CA PHE A 711 -29.24 -1.31 -11.02
C PHE A 711 -28.05 -2.25 -10.88
N SER A 712 -27.11 -2.21 -11.82
CA SER A 712 -25.85 -2.98 -11.79
C SER A 712 -24.90 -2.49 -10.69
N ASP A 713 -24.02 -3.36 -10.18
CA ASP A 713 -22.94 -2.99 -9.26
C ASP A 713 -21.92 -2.01 -9.84
N ALA A 714 -21.94 -1.79 -11.16
CA ALA A 714 -21.25 -0.72 -11.87
C ALA A 714 -21.91 0.66 -11.71
N THR A 715 -22.97 0.78 -10.90
CA THR A 715 -23.67 2.03 -10.60
C THR A 715 -23.77 2.28 -9.10
N VAL A 716 -24.01 3.54 -8.75
CA VAL A 716 -24.35 4.00 -7.40
C VAL A 716 -25.70 4.71 -7.47
N VAL A 717 -26.63 4.29 -6.62
CA VAL A 717 -28.00 4.82 -6.52
C VAL A 717 -28.12 5.66 -5.26
N ILE A 718 -28.57 6.89 -5.41
CA ILE A 718 -28.81 7.84 -4.33
C ILE A 718 -30.32 7.98 -4.16
N SER A 719 -30.82 7.64 -2.97
CA SER A 719 -32.25 7.56 -2.66
C SER A 719 -32.82 8.94 -2.32
N THR A 720 -32.85 9.82 -3.32
CA THR A 720 -33.51 11.11 -3.26
C THR A 720 -34.34 11.35 -4.53
N ASP A 721 -35.40 12.14 -4.39
CA ASP A 721 -36.29 12.68 -5.43
C ASP A 721 -36.21 14.22 -5.53
N SER A 722 -35.36 14.85 -4.71
CA SER A 722 -35.19 16.31 -4.60
C SER A 722 -34.30 16.87 -5.71
N ASP A 723 -34.83 17.82 -6.49
CA ASP A 723 -34.04 18.53 -7.51
C ASP A 723 -32.99 19.47 -6.88
N ALA A 724 -33.21 19.99 -5.67
CA ALA A 724 -32.22 20.80 -4.96
C ALA A 724 -31.01 19.97 -4.49
N GLU A 725 -31.23 18.74 -4.01
CA GLU A 725 -30.14 17.83 -3.67
C GLU A 725 -29.42 17.35 -4.95
N ALA A 726 -30.14 17.17 -6.05
CA ALA A 726 -29.54 16.85 -7.34
C ALA A 726 -28.65 18.00 -7.86
N ALA A 727 -29.09 19.26 -7.71
CA ALA A 727 -28.30 20.45 -8.04
C ALA A 727 -27.01 20.49 -7.22
N LEU A 728 -27.10 20.27 -5.90
CA LEU A 728 -25.93 20.21 -5.02
C LEU A 728 -24.95 19.10 -5.42
N LEU A 729 -25.45 17.91 -5.74
CA LEU A 729 -24.58 16.79 -6.10
C LEU A 729 -23.89 17.01 -7.45
N THR A 730 -24.50 17.72 -8.41
CA THR A 730 -23.85 18.02 -9.69
C THR A 730 -22.89 19.23 -9.65
N SER A 731 -22.87 19.98 -8.56
CA SER A 731 -22.09 21.21 -8.39
C SER A 731 -20.58 20.99 -8.34
N ALA A 732 -19.82 22.06 -8.47
CA ALA A 732 -18.38 22.06 -8.26
C ALA A 732 -18.00 21.59 -6.84
N PHE A 733 -18.83 21.89 -5.82
CA PHE A 733 -18.56 21.53 -4.42
C PHE A 733 -18.50 20.02 -4.21
N HIS A 734 -19.53 19.32 -4.67
CA HIS A 734 -19.56 17.86 -4.55
C HIS A 734 -18.58 17.20 -5.52
N ASN A 735 -18.41 17.76 -6.72
CA ASN A 735 -17.43 17.23 -7.68
C ASN A 735 -16.01 17.29 -7.12
N GLU A 736 -15.57 18.42 -6.57
CA GLU A 736 -14.24 18.54 -5.96
C GLU A 736 -14.09 17.61 -4.74
N TRP A 737 -15.12 17.49 -3.89
CA TRP A 737 -15.13 16.54 -2.78
C TRP A 737 -15.00 15.08 -3.26
N ALA A 738 -15.74 14.70 -4.30
CA ALA A 738 -15.71 13.36 -4.86
C ALA A 738 -14.34 13.06 -5.48
N TRP A 739 -13.76 13.96 -6.28
CA TRP A 739 -12.43 13.76 -6.87
C TRP A 739 -11.31 13.73 -5.84
N ARG A 740 -11.46 14.44 -4.72
CA ARG A 740 -10.50 14.42 -3.62
C ARG A 740 -10.50 13.10 -2.85
N ASN A 741 -11.69 12.56 -2.57
CA ASN A 741 -11.85 11.45 -1.63
C ASN A 741 -12.03 10.08 -2.30
N ALA A 742 -12.48 10.04 -3.55
CA ALA A 742 -12.62 8.79 -4.29
C ALA A 742 -11.28 8.20 -4.73
N SER A 743 -11.23 6.86 -4.76
CA SER A 743 -10.17 6.16 -5.49
C SER A 743 -10.27 6.35 -7.01
N LYS A 744 -9.21 6.02 -7.75
CA LYS A 744 -9.17 6.06 -9.21
C LYS A 744 -9.06 4.65 -9.80
N MET A 745 -9.69 4.41 -10.94
CA MET A 745 -9.47 3.20 -11.75
C MET A 745 -8.75 3.59 -13.05
N LYS A 746 -7.46 3.25 -13.14
CA LYS A 746 -6.52 3.82 -14.13
C LYS A 746 -6.41 5.34 -13.98
N ARG A 747 -7.31 6.10 -14.60
CA ARG A 747 -7.39 7.57 -14.57
C ARG A 747 -8.77 8.08 -14.18
N ASP A 748 -9.78 7.22 -14.27
CA ASP A 748 -11.17 7.59 -14.10
C ASP A 748 -11.54 7.58 -12.62
N LEU A 749 -12.46 8.48 -12.26
CA LEU A 749 -13.02 8.52 -10.92
C LEU A 749 -13.73 7.21 -10.62
N ARG A 750 -13.45 6.60 -9.46
CA ARG A 750 -14.21 5.47 -8.95
C ARG A 750 -15.05 5.92 -7.75
N TYR A 751 -16.26 6.40 -8.03
CA TYR A 751 -17.19 6.89 -7.02
C TYR A 751 -17.66 5.75 -6.10
N THR A 752 -17.51 5.93 -4.80
CA THR A 752 -17.90 4.98 -3.75
C THR A 752 -18.78 5.69 -2.72
N PRO A 753 -19.96 5.15 -2.36
CA PRO A 753 -20.86 5.80 -1.40
C PRO A 753 -20.18 6.17 -0.09
N THR A 754 -19.37 5.25 0.45
CA THR A 754 -18.70 5.40 1.75
C THR A 754 -17.68 6.53 1.77
N ASP A 755 -16.95 6.75 0.68
CA ASP A 755 -15.81 7.66 0.67
C ASP A 755 -16.23 9.06 0.20
N CYS A 756 -17.29 9.12 -0.62
CA CYS A 756 -17.75 10.35 -1.26
C CYS A 756 -19.06 10.89 -0.65
N PHE A 757 -20.13 10.08 -0.63
CA PHE A 757 -21.46 10.54 -0.24
C PHE A 757 -21.63 10.57 1.27
N GLU A 758 -21.26 9.48 1.96
CA GLU A 758 -21.46 9.33 3.41
C GLU A 758 -20.62 10.35 4.20
N THR A 759 -19.52 10.81 3.64
CA THR A 759 -18.63 11.82 4.22
C THR A 759 -19.00 13.26 3.84
N PHE A 760 -19.86 13.47 2.83
CA PHE A 760 -20.11 14.83 2.34
C PHE A 760 -20.97 15.65 3.33
N PRO A 761 -20.50 16.82 3.79
CA PRO A 761 -21.29 17.64 4.70
C PRO A 761 -22.32 18.49 3.93
N PHE A 762 -23.55 17.97 3.80
CA PHE A 762 -24.67 18.67 3.14
C PHE A 762 -25.07 19.98 3.84
N PRO A 763 -25.31 21.12 3.17
CA PRO A 763 -25.78 22.32 3.84
C PRO A 763 -27.15 22.07 4.48
N GLU A 764 -27.43 22.76 5.58
CA GLU A 764 -28.71 22.59 6.29
C GLU A 764 -29.89 22.99 5.40
N LYS A 765 -31.00 22.24 5.50
CA LYS A 765 -32.27 22.54 4.80
C LYS A 765 -32.15 22.67 3.27
N ILE A 766 -31.14 22.04 2.66
CA ILE A 766 -30.94 22.08 1.19
C ILE A 766 -32.18 21.65 0.41
N ARG A 767 -32.90 20.65 0.93
CA ARG A 767 -34.11 20.10 0.30
C ARG A 767 -35.25 21.11 0.19
N ASP A 768 -35.28 22.11 1.05
CA ASP A 768 -36.32 23.15 1.10
C ASP A 768 -35.96 24.37 0.24
N ASN A 769 -34.80 24.36 -0.46
CA ASN A 769 -34.35 25.48 -1.28
C ASN A 769 -35.01 25.46 -2.66
N GLU A 770 -36.10 26.23 -2.81
CA GLU A 770 -36.84 26.33 -4.08
C GLU A 770 -36.01 26.87 -5.25
N ALA A 771 -35.10 27.81 -5.00
CA ALA A 771 -34.27 28.40 -6.05
C ALA A 771 -33.33 27.35 -6.65
N LEU A 772 -32.66 26.57 -5.80
CA LEU A 772 -31.83 25.44 -6.24
C LEU A 772 -32.65 24.34 -6.91
N SER A 773 -33.87 24.10 -6.45
CA SER A 773 -34.78 23.13 -7.08
C SER A 773 -35.09 23.53 -8.54
N ARG A 774 -35.41 24.81 -8.79
CA ARG A 774 -35.66 25.34 -10.14
C ARG A 774 -34.41 25.31 -11.03
N LEU A 775 -33.26 25.72 -10.50
CA LEU A 775 -31.99 25.69 -11.23
C LEU A 775 -31.57 24.27 -11.58
N GLY A 776 -31.72 23.33 -10.64
CA GLY A 776 -31.47 21.91 -10.88
C GLY A 776 -32.35 21.37 -12.01
N GLN A 777 -33.66 21.60 -11.95
CA GLN A 777 -34.58 21.20 -13.02
C GLN A 777 -34.17 21.76 -14.38
N LEU A 778 -33.84 23.06 -14.45
CA LEU A 778 -33.37 23.70 -15.67
C LEU A 778 -32.11 23.02 -16.21
N PHE A 779 -31.09 22.82 -15.36
CA PHE A 779 -29.85 22.16 -15.76
C PHE A 779 -30.06 20.75 -16.32
N PHE A 780 -30.83 19.91 -15.62
CA PHE A 780 -31.10 18.55 -16.07
C PHE A 780 -31.90 18.52 -17.38
N ASN A 781 -32.84 19.46 -17.56
CA ASN A 781 -33.61 19.57 -18.79
C ASN A 781 -32.75 20.02 -19.97
N LEU A 782 -31.95 21.08 -19.82
CA LEU A 782 -31.02 21.57 -20.86
C LEU A 782 -30.04 20.47 -21.29
N ARG A 783 -29.44 19.77 -20.32
CA ARG A 783 -28.54 18.65 -20.58
C ARG A 783 -29.24 17.52 -21.33
N GLN A 784 -30.43 17.11 -20.88
CA GLN A 784 -31.18 16.02 -21.50
C GLN A 784 -31.63 16.36 -22.92
N GLN A 785 -32.08 17.60 -23.13
CA GLN A 785 -32.48 18.10 -24.44
C GLN A 785 -31.30 18.06 -25.41
N TYR A 786 -30.15 18.61 -25.01
CA TYR A 786 -28.93 18.57 -25.81
C TYR A 786 -28.53 17.15 -26.19
N MET A 787 -28.54 16.23 -25.21
CA MET A 787 -28.18 14.82 -25.41
C MET A 787 -29.08 14.14 -26.45
N ILE A 788 -30.40 14.38 -26.39
CA ILE A 788 -31.37 13.82 -27.35
C ILE A 788 -31.16 14.43 -28.74
N GLU A 789 -31.10 15.75 -28.85
CA GLU A 789 -30.98 16.46 -30.14
C GLU A 789 -29.70 16.07 -30.89
N ASN A 790 -28.60 15.87 -30.15
CA ASN A 790 -27.30 15.51 -30.73
C ASN A 790 -27.04 14.01 -30.75
N SER A 791 -27.94 13.18 -30.22
CA SER A 791 -27.78 11.72 -30.11
C SER A 791 -26.48 11.32 -29.38
N VAL A 792 -26.15 12.00 -28.28
CA VAL A 792 -24.93 11.80 -27.49
C VAL A 792 -25.23 11.40 -26.05
N GLY A 793 -24.39 10.53 -25.47
CA GLY A 793 -24.43 10.19 -24.04
C GLY A 793 -23.74 11.23 -23.15
N LEU A 794 -23.81 11.04 -21.81
CA LEU A 794 -23.17 11.93 -20.83
C LEU A 794 -21.69 12.17 -21.10
N THR A 795 -20.94 11.14 -21.50
CA THR A 795 -19.49 11.27 -21.70
C THR A 795 -19.17 12.31 -22.76
N GLU A 796 -19.90 12.27 -23.86
CA GLU A 796 -19.70 13.18 -24.99
C GLU A 796 -20.29 14.56 -24.71
N PHE A 797 -21.43 14.64 -24.02
CA PHE A 797 -21.93 15.91 -23.48
C PHE A 797 -20.87 16.61 -22.63
N TYR A 798 -20.29 15.91 -21.64
CA TYR A 798 -19.29 16.53 -20.75
C TYR A 798 -17.96 16.82 -21.45
N ASN A 799 -17.58 16.06 -22.49
CA ASN A 799 -16.45 16.44 -23.34
C ASN A 799 -16.66 17.83 -23.96
N ARG A 800 -17.86 18.13 -24.43
CA ARG A 800 -18.21 19.45 -24.98
C ARG A 800 -18.36 20.50 -23.89
N PHE A 801 -19.04 20.16 -22.80
CA PHE A 801 -19.22 21.05 -21.63
C PHE A 801 -17.88 21.54 -21.07
N HIS A 802 -16.83 20.71 -21.07
CA HIS A 802 -15.50 21.10 -20.60
C HIS A 802 -14.54 21.59 -21.71
N SER A 803 -14.97 21.62 -22.98
CA SER A 803 -14.14 22.03 -24.10
C SER A 803 -14.05 23.55 -24.26
N ILE A 804 -12.83 24.07 -24.42
CA ILE A 804 -12.59 25.50 -24.70
C ILE A 804 -13.05 25.92 -26.10
N ASP A 805 -13.07 24.97 -27.03
CA ASP A 805 -13.43 25.19 -28.42
C ASP A 805 -14.95 25.10 -28.65
N CYS A 806 -15.71 24.61 -27.67
CA CYS A 806 -17.17 24.51 -27.76
C CYS A 806 -17.82 25.84 -27.35
N LYS A 807 -18.46 26.47 -28.34
CA LYS A 807 -19.18 27.76 -28.26
C LYS A 807 -20.63 27.65 -28.72
N GLU A 808 -21.21 26.46 -28.59
CA GLU A 808 -22.63 26.24 -28.88
C GLU A 808 -23.49 26.91 -27.79
N ASP A 809 -24.49 27.69 -28.19
CA ASP A 809 -25.34 28.47 -27.26
C ASP A 809 -25.97 27.58 -26.17
N SER A 810 -26.41 26.37 -26.54
CA SER A 810 -26.97 25.39 -25.58
C SER A 810 -25.97 24.93 -24.52
N ILE A 811 -24.68 24.84 -24.86
CA ILE A 811 -23.63 24.47 -23.91
C ILE A 811 -23.27 25.67 -23.02
N GLU A 812 -23.18 26.87 -23.58
CA GLU A 812 -22.94 28.09 -22.78
C GLU A 812 -24.10 28.37 -21.82
N GLU A 813 -25.36 28.20 -22.24
CA GLU A 813 -26.54 28.32 -21.35
C GLU A 813 -26.49 27.28 -20.20
N THR A 814 -26.04 26.05 -20.51
CA THR A 814 -25.88 25.02 -19.49
C THR A 814 -24.74 25.36 -18.51
N ARG A 815 -23.67 26.00 -18.98
CA ARG A 815 -22.55 26.49 -18.15
C ARG A 815 -22.98 27.64 -17.25
N GLU A 816 -23.71 28.62 -17.79
CA GLU A 816 -24.28 29.73 -17.02
C GLU A 816 -25.21 29.22 -15.92
N THR A 817 -26.06 28.23 -16.25
CA THR A 817 -26.91 27.58 -15.25
C THR A 817 -26.09 26.91 -14.15
N MET A 818 -24.95 26.27 -14.48
CA MET A 818 -24.04 25.71 -13.48
C MET A 818 -23.41 26.78 -12.59
N CYS A 819 -23.02 27.94 -13.15
CA CYS A 819 -22.52 29.06 -12.36
C CYS A 819 -23.53 29.50 -11.29
N LEU A 820 -24.80 29.66 -11.69
CA LEU A 820 -25.89 30.03 -10.78
C LEU A 820 -26.14 28.95 -9.70
N ILE A 821 -26.02 27.67 -10.06
CA ILE A 821 -26.11 26.56 -9.09
C ILE A 821 -24.99 26.68 -8.05
N ASP A 822 -23.74 26.83 -8.48
CA ASP A 822 -22.59 26.90 -7.57
C ASP A 822 -22.65 28.14 -6.66
N GLU A 823 -23.09 29.29 -7.18
CA GLU A 823 -23.30 30.52 -6.40
C GLU A 823 -24.41 30.34 -5.34
N ALA A 824 -25.55 29.75 -5.73
CA ALA A 824 -26.64 29.47 -4.81
C ALA A 824 -26.25 28.44 -3.74
N ILE A 825 -25.37 27.49 -4.06
CA ILE A 825 -24.80 26.54 -3.09
C ILE A 825 -23.84 27.24 -2.14
N ALA A 826 -22.96 28.12 -2.64
CA ALA A 826 -22.08 28.91 -1.79
C ALA A 826 -22.90 29.70 -0.75
N LEU A 827 -24.00 30.32 -1.16
CA LEU A 827 -24.93 30.99 -0.25
C LEU A 827 -25.62 30.03 0.72
N ALA A 828 -26.01 28.83 0.29
CA ALA A 828 -26.61 27.81 1.16
C ALA A 828 -25.65 27.33 2.27
N TYR A 829 -24.33 27.35 2.01
CA TYR A 829 -23.31 27.11 3.02
C TYR A 829 -22.96 28.34 3.87
N GLY A 830 -23.48 29.53 3.53
CA GLY A 830 -23.09 30.80 4.15
C GLY A 830 -21.73 31.33 3.67
N TRP A 831 -21.22 30.83 2.55
CA TRP A 831 -19.91 31.17 1.96
C TRP A 831 -20.04 32.11 0.76
N GLY A 832 -20.92 33.12 0.86
CA GLY A 832 -21.10 34.15 -0.17
C GLY A 832 -19.87 35.06 -0.38
N ASP A 833 -18.84 34.91 0.46
CA ASP A 833 -17.55 35.58 0.33
C ASP A 833 -16.63 34.94 -0.72
N LEU A 834 -16.92 33.71 -1.15
CA LEU A 834 -16.11 32.99 -2.13
C LEU A 834 -16.23 33.60 -3.52
N LYS A 835 -15.09 33.94 -4.12
CA LYS A 835 -15.00 34.28 -5.54
C LYS A 835 -14.78 33.02 -6.35
N LEU A 836 -15.87 32.48 -6.91
CA LEU A 836 -15.84 31.22 -7.63
C LEU A 836 -15.10 31.34 -8.98
N ASP A 837 -15.25 32.47 -9.68
CA ASP A 837 -14.54 32.80 -10.93
C ASP A 837 -14.55 31.64 -11.94
N HIS A 838 -15.74 31.18 -12.33
CA HIS A 838 -15.91 30.05 -13.26
C HIS A 838 -15.24 30.29 -14.61
N ASN A 839 -14.44 29.32 -15.04
CA ASN A 839 -13.83 29.30 -16.36
C ASN A 839 -13.39 27.88 -16.72
N ILE A 840 -12.71 27.72 -17.84
CA ILE A 840 -12.03 26.49 -18.19
C ILE A 840 -10.63 26.54 -17.59
N TYR A 841 -10.43 25.76 -16.52
CA TYR A 841 -9.16 25.63 -15.84
C TYR A 841 -8.51 24.28 -16.12
N GLU A 842 -7.17 24.26 -16.08
CA GLU A 842 -6.42 23.02 -16.02
C GLU A 842 -6.50 22.40 -14.61
N VAL A 843 -6.79 21.12 -14.51
CA VAL A 843 -6.87 20.40 -13.24
C VAL A 843 -5.66 19.46 -13.11
N SER A 844 -4.79 19.72 -12.14
CA SER A 844 -3.48 19.07 -12.02
C SER A 844 -3.53 17.56 -11.79
N TYR A 845 -4.65 17.05 -11.27
CA TYR A 845 -4.87 15.62 -11.01
C TYR A 845 -5.20 14.77 -12.25
N LEU A 846 -5.28 15.40 -13.43
CA LEU A 846 -5.50 14.76 -14.74
C LEU A 846 -4.29 14.94 -15.68
N PRO A 847 -4.08 14.05 -16.66
CA PRO A 847 -2.98 14.18 -17.62
C PRO A 847 -3.13 15.45 -18.47
N VAL A 848 -2.00 16.00 -18.93
CA VAL A 848 -1.93 17.22 -19.75
C VAL A 848 -2.88 17.18 -20.96
N THR A 849 -3.10 15.99 -21.52
CA THR A 849 -3.98 15.78 -22.68
C THR A 849 -5.48 15.86 -22.37
N ASP A 850 -5.89 15.91 -21.11
CA ASP A 850 -7.30 15.81 -20.68
C ASP A 850 -7.57 16.51 -19.34
N ARG A 851 -6.87 17.61 -19.06
CA ARG A 851 -6.97 18.33 -17.79
C ARG A 851 -7.86 19.58 -17.82
N ASN A 852 -8.40 19.96 -18.97
CA ASN A 852 -9.29 21.10 -19.06
C ASN A 852 -10.66 20.75 -18.50
N ARG A 853 -11.15 21.52 -17.54
CA ARG A 853 -12.50 21.40 -16.98
C ARG A 853 -13.10 22.80 -16.86
N PHE A 854 -14.30 22.98 -17.41
CA PHE A 854 -15.18 24.07 -16.94
C PHE A 854 -15.48 23.84 -15.45
N THR A 855 -14.95 24.69 -14.59
CA THR A 855 -15.02 24.61 -13.13
C THR A 855 -14.67 25.97 -12.50
N ILE A 856 -14.63 26.05 -11.18
CA ILE A 856 -14.25 27.24 -10.40
C ILE A 856 -12.72 27.40 -10.32
N SER A 857 -12.24 28.58 -9.93
CA SER A 857 -10.82 28.90 -9.83
C SER A 857 -10.06 27.99 -8.86
N ASP A 858 -8.76 27.78 -9.08
CA ASP A 858 -7.89 27.00 -8.19
C ASP A 858 -7.97 27.46 -6.74
N GLN A 859 -8.03 28.79 -6.52
CA GLN A 859 -8.16 29.38 -5.20
C GLN A 859 -9.50 28.99 -4.55
N ALA A 860 -10.62 29.10 -5.28
CA ALA A 860 -11.93 28.70 -4.79
C ALA A 860 -12.01 27.21 -4.47
N ARG A 861 -11.41 26.34 -5.31
CA ARG A 861 -11.36 24.89 -5.07
C ARG A 861 -10.63 24.53 -3.80
N SER A 862 -9.44 25.08 -3.61
CA SER A 862 -8.65 24.85 -2.39
C SER A 862 -9.41 25.30 -1.14
N GLU A 863 -10.02 26.48 -1.18
CA GLU A 863 -10.79 27.02 -0.06
C GLU A 863 -12.04 26.18 0.24
N ILE A 864 -12.79 25.74 -0.78
CA ILE A 864 -13.97 24.88 -0.61
C ILE A 864 -13.59 23.55 0.01
N ILE A 865 -12.50 22.90 -0.41
CA ILE A 865 -12.07 21.64 0.18
C ILE A 865 -11.72 21.83 1.66
N VAL A 866 -10.99 22.89 2.00
CA VAL A 866 -10.66 23.20 3.42
C VAL A 866 -11.93 23.41 4.24
N ARG A 867 -12.88 24.22 3.75
CA ARG A 867 -14.13 24.50 4.46
C ARG A 867 -15.03 23.26 4.59
N LEU A 868 -15.14 22.45 3.54
CA LEU A 868 -15.89 21.19 3.59
C LEU A 868 -15.25 20.19 4.55
N SER A 869 -13.91 20.03 4.53
CA SER A 869 -13.22 19.14 5.47
C SER A 869 -13.42 19.57 6.92
N LYS A 870 -13.34 20.87 7.20
CA LYS A 870 -13.63 21.43 8.52
C LYS A 870 -15.08 21.16 8.94
N LEU A 871 -16.05 21.44 8.06
CA LEU A 871 -17.47 21.23 8.35
C LEU A 871 -17.82 19.74 8.55
N ASN A 872 -17.18 18.84 7.80
CA ASN A 872 -17.32 17.40 8.02
C ASN A 872 -16.84 17.01 9.43
N HIS A 873 -15.67 17.50 9.83
CA HIS A 873 -15.10 17.23 11.15
C HIS A 873 -15.99 17.75 12.28
N GLU A 874 -16.44 19.01 12.20
CA GLU A 874 -17.35 19.63 13.19
C GLU A 874 -18.64 18.80 13.36
N ARG A 875 -19.26 18.38 12.25
CA ARG A 875 -20.49 17.57 12.30
C ARG A 875 -20.27 16.18 12.86
N TYR A 876 -19.13 15.57 12.54
CA TYR A 876 -18.79 14.28 13.11
C TYR A 876 -18.62 14.39 14.64
N GLU A 877 -17.93 15.42 15.12
CA GLU A 877 -17.79 15.70 16.56
C GLU A 877 -19.15 15.96 17.23
N GLU A 878 -20.04 16.70 16.58
CA GLU A 878 -21.42 16.88 17.04
C GLU A 878 -22.17 15.55 17.16
N GLU A 879 -22.11 14.68 16.14
CA GLU A 879 -22.74 13.35 16.17
C GLU A 879 -22.13 12.45 17.26
N VAL A 880 -20.82 12.54 17.50
CA VAL A 880 -20.12 11.82 18.58
C VAL A 880 -20.57 12.35 19.95
N SER A 881 -20.66 13.67 20.13
CA SER A 881 -21.11 14.29 21.38
C SER A 881 -22.56 13.92 21.73
N GLN A 882 -23.39 13.68 20.71
CA GLN A 882 -24.77 13.18 20.83
C GLN A 882 -24.84 11.67 21.09
N GLY A 883 -23.70 10.96 21.10
CA GLY A 883 -23.61 9.52 21.32
C GLY A 883 -24.16 8.68 20.16
N LEU A 884 -24.26 9.25 18.95
CA LEU A 884 -24.82 8.53 17.79
C LEU A 884 -23.86 7.46 17.25
N HIS A 885 -22.55 7.65 17.43
CA HIS A 885 -21.49 6.71 17.02
C HIS A 885 -21.22 5.59 18.03
N ASP A 886 -21.72 5.71 19.26
CA ASP A 886 -21.56 4.69 20.29
C ASP A 886 -22.48 3.48 20.04
N LYS A 887 -21.89 2.36 19.62
CA LYS A 887 -22.60 1.08 19.60
C LYS A 887 -22.93 0.66 21.02
N LYS A 888 -24.12 0.99 21.53
CA LYS A 888 -24.72 0.27 22.66
C LYS A 888 -24.79 -1.21 22.29
N LYS A 889 -23.87 -2.02 22.83
CA LYS A 889 -23.98 -3.48 22.85
C LYS A 889 -25.26 -3.85 23.61
N THR A 890 -26.37 -4.01 22.92
CA THR A 890 -27.52 -4.74 23.46
C THR A 890 -27.12 -6.20 23.57
N SER A 891 -26.52 -6.56 24.70
CA SER A 891 -26.35 -7.95 25.10
C SER A 891 -27.74 -8.54 25.33
N THR A 892 -28.27 -9.25 24.33
CA THR A 892 -29.38 -10.16 24.56
C THR A 892 -28.91 -11.21 25.58
N PRO A 893 -29.61 -11.47 26.69
CA PRO A 893 -29.20 -12.50 27.64
C PRO A 893 -29.25 -13.84 26.91
N ARG A 894 -28.08 -14.48 26.73
CA ARG A 894 -28.00 -15.85 26.25
C ARG A 894 -28.77 -16.74 27.24
N LYS A 895 -29.94 -17.24 26.83
CA LYS A 895 -30.56 -18.41 27.48
C LYS A 895 -29.53 -19.54 27.48
N LYS A 896 -29.11 -19.99 28.67
CA LYS A 896 -28.34 -21.22 28.85
C LYS A 896 -29.10 -22.36 28.15
N LYS A 897 -28.52 -22.95 27.12
CA LYS A 897 -28.90 -24.29 26.66
C LYS A 897 -28.40 -25.26 27.74
N THR A 898 -29.31 -25.71 28.60
CA THR A 898 -29.09 -26.88 29.43
C THR A 898 -29.08 -28.12 28.54
N SER A 899 -27.95 -28.81 28.52
CA SER A 899 -27.81 -30.18 28.02
C SER A 899 -28.79 -31.11 28.75
N PRO A 900 -29.36 -32.15 28.11
CA PRO A 900 -30.16 -33.14 28.82
C PRO A 900 -29.25 -33.92 29.76
N ALA A 901 -29.53 -33.85 31.06
CA ALA A 901 -28.85 -34.66 32.07
C ALA A 901 -29.29 -36.13 31.93
N LYS A 902 -28.31 -37.02 32.05
CA LYS A 902 -28.52 -38.45 32.21
C LYS A 902 -29.29 -38.71 33.51
N ASP A 903 -30.26 -39.58 33.38
CA ASP A 903 -31.04 -40.19 34.44
C ASP A 903 -30.12 -41.15 35.22
N ASP A 904 -29.89 -40.87 36.50
CA ASP A 904 -29.39 -41.82 37.48
C ASP A 904 -30.09 -41.49 38.79
N GLY A 905 -31.00 -42.39 39.19
CA GLY A 905 -31.95 -42.17 40.27
C GLY A 905 -31.33 -42.14 41.65
N ASN A 906 -31.97 -41.38 42.55
CA ASN A 906 -32.28 -41.90 43.87
C ASN A 906 -33.44 -41.13 44.51
N MET A 907 -34.32 -41.88 45.17
CA MET A 907 -35.44 -41.38 45.98
C MET A 907 -34.93 -40.63 47.23
N ASP A 908 -35.64 -39.57 47.61
CA ASP A 908 -36.13 -39.35 48.99
C ASP A 908 -37.06 -38.12 48.96
N LEU A 909 -38.38 -38.29 49.09
CA LEU A 909 -39.12 -38.26 50.37
C LEU A 909 -38.75 -37.03 51.21
N PHE A 910 -39.58 -35.99 51.14
CA PHE A 910 -40.27 -35.41 52.31
C PHE A 910 -41.12 -34.19 51.92
N ASN A 911 -42.43 -34.36 52.08
CA ASN A 911 -43.46 -33.41 52.54
C ASN A 911 -43.65 -32.06 51.82
N PHE A 912 -44.77 -31.83 51.13
CA PHE A 912 -46.17 -31.68 51.60
C PHE A 912 -46.53 -30.26 52.07
N MET A 913 -47.65 -29.77 51.49
CA MET A 913 -48.56 -28.70 51.94
C MET A 913 -48.05 -27.26 51.78
N ASN A 914 -48.81 -26.28 51.26
CA ASN A 914 -50.24 -26.10 50.98
C ASN A 914 -50.35 -25.05 49.84
N ALA A 915 -51.07 -25.30 48.75
CA ALA A 915 -52.52 -25.16 48.56
C ALA A 915 -52.97 -23.77 48.06
N SER A 916 -53.62 -23.80 46.87
CA SER A 916 -54.76 -22.96 46.43
C SER A 916 -54.55 -21.45 46.27
N SER A 917 -55.07 -20.73 45.26
CA SER A 917 -56.03 -20.96 44.16
C SER A 917 -56.06 -19.61 43.41
N LYS A 918 -56.12 -19.53 42.08
CA LYS A 918 -57.31 -19.46 41.21
C LYS A 918 -56.74 -19.32 39.78
N GLY A 919 -57.05 -20.13 38.77
CA GLY A 919 -58.38 -20.50 38.28
C GLY A 919 -58.83 -19.46 37.24
N SER A 920 -58.30 -19.47 36.01
CA SER A 920 -58.78 -20.22 34.84
C SER A 920 -60.09 -19.69 34.24
N LYS A 921 -60.00 -18.96 33.12
CA LYS A 921 -60.40 -19.43 31.78
C LYS A 921 -59.81 -18.51 30.72
#